data_AF-A0AA35SG41-F1
#
_entry.id   AF-A0AA35SG41-F1
#
_cell.length_a   1.000
_cell.length_b   1.000
_cell.length_c   1.000
_cell.angle_alpha   90.00
_cell.angle_beta   90.00
_cell.angle_gamma   90.00
#
_symmetry.space_group_name_H-M   'P 1'
#
loop_
_entity.id
_entity.type
_entity.pdbx_description
1 polymer ?
#
loop_
_entity_poly.entity_id
_entity_poly.type
_entity_poly.pdbx_seq_one_letter_code
_entity_poly.pdbx_strand_id
1 'polypeptide(L)'
;MHQWMLKITVYAERLLEDLDLLDWPDGLKEMQRHWIGKSEGADIIFDIKDSDNTFTVFTTRPDTLFGATYCVLAPEHPLVSEITHPDAASAVNAYVTEAVNKSDLQRTDLATEKTGVFTGAYAINPCNNAPIPIWVADYVLMTYGTGAIMAVPGHDERDHEFASAFGISIVEVIKGGEKPDGVCVNSDFLNGLRVAEAKEKMIAWLECEGRGTRQVQYRLRDWLFSRQRYWGEPFPLAHLEDGTIVQLPDEELPVELPPIDAYKPTEDGKPPLARADEEWLKVRLPDGRIATRETNIMPQWAGSCWYYLRFLDAHNTEAPFDTALEQYWMPVDLYMGGAEHAVLHLLYARFWHKVLYDSGLVSTQEPFQGLVNQGTILAESYQDDAGKYYYPHEVEQNNGKAVAKTSGVPLNVQLEKMSKSRFNVINPDDVIDRYGADAIRLYLLFIGPVTASTPWQDAGVEGVYRFLQRVWRLVIDEDSGELSEKLTDAAGTTESELWRELHKTIKQVTEDTESIDKMNTAISQMMIFVNTATQTKTLPKETLKIFLHLLAPYAPHIAQELWHRLSEAGFIAHEQWPTHDEAVLTSATVTIIAQVNGKLRNRLQLPADATNKEIEEAALADERVQRFIEGKPIRKVIVVPNRNLINIVV
;
A
#
# COMPACT_ATOMS: atom_id res chain seq x y z
N MET A 1 -22.04 -14.70 19.88
CA MET A 1 -22.44 -13.29 20.10
C MET A 1 -22.60 -12.65 18.72
N HIS A 2 -23.72 -12.02 18.43
CA HIS A 2 -23.91 -11.34 17.14
C HIS A 2 -22.95 -10.15 17.00
N GLN A 3 -22.61 -9.80 15.77
CA GLN A 3 -21.66 -8.74 15.43
C GLN A 3 -22.25 -7.83 14.35
N TRP A 4 -21.79 -6.58 14.32
CA TRP A 4 -22.18 -5.60 13.30
C TRP A 4 -21.30 -5.76 12.07
N MET A 5 -21.95 -5.86 10.90
CA MET A 5 -21.30 -6.01 9.60
C MET A 5 -21.72 -4.85 8.69
N LEU A 6 -20.76 -4.22 8.01
CA LEU A 6 -21.03 -3.26 6.93
C LEU A 6 -20.95 -3.98 5.59
N LYS A 7 -21.97 -3.76 4.75
CA LYS A 7 -22.13 -4.39 3.43
C LYS A 7 -21.23 -3.77 2.35
N ILE A 8 -19.92 -3.75 2.60
CA ILE A 8 -18.92 -3.26 1.63
C ILE A 8 -18.96 -4.03 0.30
N THR A 9 -19.39 -5.29 0.33
CA THR A 9 -19.51 -6.14 -0.86
C THR A 9 -20.50 -5.61 -1.89
N VAL A 10 -21.52 -4.85 -1.48
CA VAL A 10 -22.46 -4.16 -2.40
C VAL A 10 -21.74 -3.12 -3.27
N TYR A 11 -20.62 -2.59 -2.79
CA TYR A 11 -19.77 -1.64 -3.51
C TYR A 11 -18.58 -2.30 -4.21
N ALA A 12 -18.46 -3.64 -4.20
CA ALA A 12 -17.27 -4.34 -4.70
C ALA A 12 -16.94 -4.00 -6.16
N GLU A 13 -17.95 -3.94 -7.04
CA GLU A 13 -17.73 -3.60 -8.45
C GLU A 13 -17.23 -2.16 -8.62
N ARG A 14 -17.89 -1.18 -7.98
CA ARG A 14 -17.45 0.22 -8.01
C ARG A 14 -16.08 0.41 -7.39
N LEU A 15 -15.77 -0.30 -6.30
CA LEU A 15 -14.44 -0.28 -5.69
C LEU A 15 -13.36 -0.83 -6.64
N LEU A 16 -13.71 -1.71 -7.58
CA LEU A 16 -12.79 -2.19 -8.61
C LEU A 16 -12.67 -1.23 -9.78
N GLU A 17 -13.80 -0.85 -10.39
CA GLU A 17 -13.85 -0.01 -11.59
C GLU A 17 -13.26 1.38 -11.32
N ASP A 18 -13.61 1.99 -10.19
CA ASP A 18 -13.21 3.36 -9.88
C ASP A 18 -11.71 3.48 -9.52
N LEU A 19 -10.95 2.37 -9.41
CA LEU A 19 -9.48 2.42 -9.33
C LEU A 19 -8.85 3.03 -10.59
N ASP A 20 -9.54 2.97 -11.73
CA ASP A 20 -9.06 3.54 -12.99
C ASP A 20 -9.18 5.07 -13.02
N LEU A 21 -9.92 5.67 -12.08
CA LEU A 21 -10.04 7.13 -11.91
C LEU A 21 -8.88 7.75 -11.12
N LEU A 22 -8.06 6.92 -10.48
CA LEU A 22 -7.07 7.34 -9.47
C LEU A 22 -5.65 7.40 -10.00
N ASP A 23 -4.88 8.41 -9.60
CA ASP A 23 -3.45 8.55 -9.91
C ASP A 23 -2.59 7.79 -8.87
N TRP A 24 -2.94 6.52 -8.65
CA TRP A 24 -2.27 5.64 -7.69
C TRP A 24 -1.26 4.70 -8.37
N PRO A 25 -0.21 4.26 -7.66
CA PRO A 25 0.73 3.27 -8.19
C PRO A 25 0.01 1.97 -8.59
N ASP A 26 0.34 1.43 -9.78
CA ASP A 26 -0.30 0.21 -10.30
C ASP A 26 -0.21 -0.97 -9.33
N GLY A 27 0.95 -1.15 -8.69
CA GLY A 27 1.14 -2.21 -7.70
C GLY A 27 0.13 -2.15 -6.55
N LEU A 28 -0.29 -0.94 -6.16
CA LEU A 28 -1.30 -0.75 -5.12
C LEU A 28 -2.72 -1.04 -5.62
N LYS A 29 -3.05 -0.59 -6.83
CA LYS A 29 -4.32 -0.92 -7.48
C LYS A 29 -4.47 -2.43 -7.60
N GLU A 30 -3.41 -3.13 -8.02
CA GLU A 30 -3.38 -4.59 -8.11
C GLU A 30 -3.57 -5.27 -6.75
N MET A 31 -3.01 -4.73 -5.66
CA MET A 31 -3.28 -5.25 -4.32
C MET A 31 -4.77 -5.17 -3.97
N GLN A 32 -5.45 -4.06 -4.28
CA GLN A 32 -6.90 -3.95 -4.06
C GLN A 32 -7.70 -4.85 -5.00
N ARG A 33 -7.34 -4.93 -6.29
CA ARG A 33 -8.00 -5.84 -7.25
C ARG A 33 -7.93 -7.29 -6.79
N HIS A 34 -6.76 -7.76 -6.36
CA HIS A 34 -6.58 -9.10 -5.82
C HIS A 34 -7.34 -9.33 -4.51
N TRP A 35 -7.41 -8.31 -3.65
CA TRP A 35 -8.13 -8.42 -2.37
C TRP A 35 -9.64 -8.49 -2.57
N ILE A 36 -10.17 -7.63 -3.45
CA ILE A 36 -11.59 -7.65 -3.80
C ILE A 36 -11.92 -8.96 -4.55
N GLY A 37 -11.03 -9.36 -5.46
CA GLY A 37 -11.00 -10.69 -6.08
C GLY A 37 -12.30 -11.02 -6.79
N LYS A 38 -12.68 -10.22 -7.80
CA LYS A 38 -13.82 -10.52 -8.68
C LYS A 38 -13.55 -11.81 -9.45
N SER A 39 -14.54 -12.69 -9.44
CA SER A 39 -14.54 -13.95 -10.16
C SER A 39 -15.88 -14.13 -10.84
N GLU A 40 -15.85 -14.43 -12.14
CA GLU A 40 -17.06 -14.73 -12.91
C GLU A 40 -17.18 -16.24 -13.09
N GLY A 41 -18.38 -16.75 -12.90
CA GLY A 41 -18.67 -18.17 -12.90
C GLY A 41 -20.15 -18.45 -13.02
N ALA A 42 -20.56 -19.60 -12.48
CA ALA A 42 -21.97 -19.96 -12.38
C ALA A 42 -22.29 -20.63 -11.06
N ASP A 43 -23.50 -20.36 -10.58
CA ASP A 43 -24.18 -21.20 -9.61
C ASP A 43 -24.80 -22.39 -10.36
N ILE A 44 -24.56 -23.60 -9.87
CA ILE A 44 -25.01 -24.86 -10.46
C ILE A 44 -25.83 -25.60 -9.42
N ILE A 45 -27.03 -26.03 -9.80
CA ILE A 45 -27.97 -26.74 -8.92
C ILE A 45 -27.77 -28.24 -9.11
N PHE A 46 -27.48 -28.93 -8.01
CA PHE A 46 -27.38 -30.39 -7.93
C PHE A 46 -28.60 -30.96 -7.21
N ASP A 47 -29.26 -31.91 -7.86
CA ASP A 47 -30.32 -32.71 -7.22
C ASP A 47 -29.69 -33.77 -6.32
N ILE A 48 -30.29 -34.04 -5.16
CA ILE A 48 -29.87 -35.15 -4.30
C ILE A 48 -30.66 -36.38 -4.72
N LYS A 49 -29.94 -37.45 -5.06
CA LYS A 49 -30.54 -38.71 -5.48
C LYS A 49 -31.44 -39.25 -4.38
N ASP A 50 -32.63 -39.72 -4.77
CA ASP A 50 -33.64 -40.30 -3.87
C ASP A 50 -34.17 -39.29 -2.82
N SER A 51 -34.11 -37.98 -3.13
CA SER A 51 -34.61 -36.88 -2.29
C SER A 51 -35.19 -35.74 -3.15
N ASP A 52 -36.08 -34.93 -2.57
CA ASP A 52 -36.55 -33.67 -3.19
C ASP A 52 -35.62 -32.48 -2.88
N ASN A 53 -34.58 -32.70 -2.06
CA ASN A 53 -33.61 -31.69 -1.70
C ASN A 53 -32.63 -31.41 -2.84
N THR A 54 -32.17 -30.16 -2.92
CA THR A 54 -31.13 -29.70 -3.85
C THR A 54 -30.10 -28.88 -3.10
N PHE A 55 -28.91 -28.70 -3.69
CA PHE A 55 -27.93 -27.72 -3.23
C PHE A 55 -27.28 -27.03 -4.41
N THR A 56 -26.82 -25.80 -4.16
CA THR A 56 -26.16 -24.97 -5.17
C THR A 56 -24.66 -24.97 -4.90
N VAL A 57 -23.86 -25.03 -5.96
CA VAL A 57 -22.40 -24.84 -5.90
C VAL A 57 -22.01 -23.69 -6.80
N PHE A 58 -21.07 -22.86 -6.37
CA PHE A 58 -20.46 -21.86 -7.23
C PHE A 58 -19.16 -22.40 -7.83
N THR A 59 -18.92 -22.14 -9.12
CA THR A 59 -17.63 -22.43 -9.75
C THR A 59 -17.25 -21.38 -10.80
N THR A 60 -15.96 -21.03 -10.85
CA THR A 60 -15.35 -20.24 -11.93
C THR A 60 -14.97 -21.09 -13.14
N ARG A 61 -15.12 -22.41 -13.02
CA ARG A 61 -14.79 -23.43 -14.03
C ARG A 61 -16.02 -24.25 -14.42
N PRO A 62 -17.14 -23.63 -14.86
CA PRO A 62 -18.29 -24.39 -15.32
C PRO A 62 -17.94 -25.29 -16.51
N ASP A 63 -16.92 -24.91 -17.31
CA ASP A 63 -16.38 -25.71 -18.41
C ASP A 63 -15.97 -27.15 -18.02
N THR A 64 -15.67 -27.39 -16.74
CA THR A 64 -15.21 -28.69 -16.24
C THR A 64 -16.30 -29.52 -15.55
N LEU A 65 -17.56 -29.08 -15.57
CA LEU A 65 -18.68 -29.76 -14.88
C LEU A 65 -18.84 -31.25 -15.24
N PHE A 66 -18.54 -31.65 -16.48
CA PHE A 66 -18.54 -33.06 -16.90
C PHE A 66 -17.52 -33.92 -16.14
N GLY A 67 -16.46 -33.31 -15.62
CA GLY A 67 -15.41 -33.96 -14.83
C GLY A 67 -15.67 -33.92 -13.34
N ALA A 68 -16.81 -33.39 -12.88
CA ALA A 68 -17.19 -33.42 -11.47
C ALA A 68 -17.54 -34.86 -11.07
N THR A 69 -16.75 -35.44 -10.18
CA THR A 69 -16.88 -36.85 -9.76
C THR A 69 -17.32 -37.04 -8.31
N TYR A 70 -17.36 -35.97 -7.51
CA TYR A 70 -17.97 -35.93 -6.19
C TYR A 70 -18.35 -34.49 -5.82
N CYS A 71 -19.18 -34.35 -4.79
CA CYS A 71 -19.49 -33.07 -4.18
C CYS A 71 -19.03 -33.04 -2.73
N VAL A 72 -18.74 -31.85 -2.21
CA VAL A 72 -18.36 -31.66 -0.81
C VAL A 72 -19.21 -30.58 -0.18
N LEU A 73 -19.78 -30.88 0.98
CA LEU A 73 -20.49 -29.93 1.83
C LEU A 73 -19.60 -29.53 3.01
N ALA A 74 -19.71 -28.27 3.44
CA ALA A 74 -19.14 -27.82 4.70
C ALA A 74 -19.74 -28.63 5.87
N PRO A 75 -18.98 -28.92 6.94
CA PRO A 75 -19.48 -29.58 8.15
C PRO A 75 -20.74 -28.93 8.75
N GLU A 76 -20.84 -27.61 8.66
CA GLU A 76 -21.95 -26.81 9.18
C GLU A 76 -23.16 -26.73 8.21
N HIS A 77 -23.06 -27.31 7.01
CA HIS A 77 -24.08 -27.17 5.99
C HIS A 77 -25.38 -27.87 6.45
N PRO A 78 -26.55 -27.20 6.42
CA PRO A 78 -27.80 -27.74 6.97
C PRO A 78 -28.18 -29.11 6.43
N LEU A 79 -27.97 -29.34 5.13
CA LEU A 79 -28.27 -30.61 4.48
C LEU A 79 -27.46 -31.80 5.01
N VAL A 80 -26.31 -31.59 5.67
CA VAL A 80 -25.49 -32.71 6.18
C VAL A 80 -26.30 -33.60 7.10
N SER A 81 -27.08 -33.04 8.01
CA SER A 81 -27.91 -33.83 8.93
C SER A 81 -29.13 -34.48 8.25
N GLU A 82 -29.61 -33.90 7.16
CA GLU A 82 -30.79 -34.37 6.43
C GLU A 82 -30.50 -35.52 5.47
N ILE A 83 -29.34 -35.50 4.81
CA ILE A 83 -29.01 -36.41 3.71
C ILE A 83 -28.16 -37.59 4.16
N THR A 84 -27.57 -37.51 5.36
CA THR A 84 -26.65 -38.55 5.85
C THR A 84 -27.40 -39.87 6.03
N HIS A 85 -26.90 -40.92 5.37
CA HIS A 85 -27.46 -42.26 5.48
C HIS A 85 -27.28 -42.79 6.93
N PRO A 86 -28.25 -43.55 7.49
CA PRO A 86 -28.16 -44.07 8.85
C PRO A 86 -26.85 -44.80 9.18
N ASP A 87 -26.29 -45.55 8.22
CA ASP A 87 -25.02 -46.27 8.39
C ASP A 87 -23.78 -45.36 8.48
N ALA A 88 -23.86 -44.13 7.96
CA ALA A 88 -22.78 -43.14 8.01
C ALA A 88 -22.93 -42.13 9.16
N ALA A 89 -24.10 -42.06 9.79
CA ALA A 89 -24.45 -41.03 10.78
C ALA A 89 -23.44 -40.90 11.93
N SER A 90 -22.96 -42.02 12.48
CA SER A 90 -21.99 -41.99 13.58
C SER A 90 -20.65 -41.38 13.16
N ALA A 91 -20.16 -41.69 11.95
CA ALA A 91 -18.89 -41.18 11.45
C ALA A 91 -19.00 -39.70 11.06
N VAL A 92 -20.11 -39.32 10.39
CA VAL A 92 -20.38 -37.92 10.01
C VAL A 92 -20.50 -37.04 11.25
N ASN A 93 -21.28 -37.44 12.25
CA ASN A 93 -21.46 -36.64 13.47
C ASN A 93 -20.15 -36.45 14.24
N ALA A 94 -19.31 -37.50 14.30
CA ALA A 94 -17.99 -37.41 14.93
C ALA A 94 -17.09 -36.40 14.18
N TYR A 95 -17.06 -36.48 12.85
CA TYR A 95 -16.27 -35.58 12.02
C TYR A 95 -16.74 -34.13 12.11
N VAL A 96 -18.05 -33.88 12.02
CA VAL A 96 -18.63 -32.54 12.16
C VAL A 96 -18.29 -31.94 13.51
N THR A 97 -18.42 -32.71 14.60
CA THR A 97 -18.07 -32.24 15.96
C THR A 97 -16.60 -31.85 16.07
N GLU A 98 -15.69 -32.58 15.43
CA GLU A 98 -14.27 -32.21 15.40
C GLU A 98 -14.03 -30.94 14.57
N ALA A 99 -14.61 -30.89 13.37
CA ALA A 99 -14.36 -29.82 12.40
C ALA A 99 -14.85 -28.44 12.87
N VAL A 100 -16.03 -28.37 13.52
CA VAL A 100 -16.58 -27.09 14.03
C VAL A 100 -15.76 -26.46 15.15
N ASN A 101 -14.87 -27.23 15.79
CA ASN A 101 -13.95 -26.74 16.81
C ASN A 101 -12.63 -26.18 16.21
N LYS A 102 -12.45 -26.29 14.89
CA LYS A 102 -11.31 -25.72 14.16
C LYS A 102 -11.71 -24.35 13.60
N SER A 103 -10.77 -23.39 13.65
CA SER A 103 -10.93 -22.11 12.95
C SER A 103 -10.81 -22.27 11.42
N ASP A 104 -11.37 -21.34 10.64
CA ASP A 104 -11.22 -21.30 9.18
C ASP A 104 -9.76 -21.44 8.73
N LEU A 105 -8.83 -20.81 9.44
CA LEU A 105 -7.39 -20.87 9.14
C LEU A 105 -6.81 -22.28 9.39
N GLN A 106 -7.25 -22.96 10.46
CA GLN A 106 -6.84 -24.34 10.75
C GLN A 106 -7.38 -25.34 9.73
N ARG A 107 -8.52 -25.02 9.10
CA ARG A 107 -9.18 -25.86 8.08
C ARG A 107 -8.62 -25.65 6.68
N THR A 108 -7.94 -24.52 6.44
CA THR A 108 -7.42 -24.12 5.13
C THR A 108 -5.88 -24.11 5.16
N ASP A 109 -5.27 -22.94 5.37
CA ASP A 109 -3.84 -22.71 5.15
C ASP A 109 -2.91 -23.54 6.07
N LEU A 110 -3.40 -23.96 7.24
CA LEU A 110 -2.62 -24.76 8.20
C LEU A 110 -2.91 -26.27 8.12
N ALA A 111 -3.83 -26.70 7.25
CA ALA A 111 -4.19 -28.10 7.11
C ALA A 111 -3.15 -28.84 6.26
N THR A 112 -2.41 -29.77 6.89
CA THR A 112 -1.41 -30.60 6.20
C THR A 112 -1.96 -31.89 5.62
N GLU A 113 -3.13 -32.34 6.08
CA GLU A 113 -3.79 -33.57 5.64
C GLU A 113 -5.22 -33.28 5.17
N LYS A 114 -5.62 -33.87 4.04
CA LYS A 114 -7.01 -33.81 3.58
C LYS A 114 -7.84 -34.82 4.36
N THR A 115 -8.85 -34.34 5.07
CA THR A 115 -9.77 -35.18 5.85
C THR A 115 -11.18 -35.04 5.30
N GLY A 116 -12.00 -36.07 5.45
CA GLY A 116 -13.39 -36.04 5.04
C GLY A 116 -14.10 -37.36 5.29
N VAL A 117 -15.43 -37.32 5.23
CA VAL A 117 -16.29 -38.48 5.49
C VAL A 117 -17.42 -38.55 4.47
N PHE A 118 -17.66 -39.75 3.93
CA PHE A 118 -18.74 -39.99 2.98
C PHE A 118 -20.09 -40.00 3.71
N THR A 119 -21.06 -39.25 3.18
CA THR A 119 -22.39 -39.11 3.79
C THR A 119 -23.28 -40.33 3.58
N GLY A 120 -22.96 -41.21 2.62
CA GLY A 120 -23.87 -42.24 2.13
C GLY A 120 -24.84 -41.75 1.05
N ALA A 121 -24.94 -40.43 0.82
CA ALA A 121 -25.79 -39.82 -0.19
C ALA A 121 -25.04 -39.53 -1.50
N TYR A 122 -25.81 -39.41 -2.58
CA TYR A 122 -25.30 -39.09 -3.91
C TYR A 122 -26.03 -37.87 -4.47
N ALA A 123 -25.30 -37.01 -5.16
CA ALA A 123 -25.87 -35.95 -6.00
C ALA A 123 -25.98 -36.46 -7.45
N ILE A 124 -26.86 -35.84 -8.23
CA ILE A 124 -26.96 -36.07 -9.68
C ILE A 124 -26.21 -34.94 -10.39
N ASN A 125 -25.18 -35.28 -11.15
CA ASN A 125 -24.49 -34.29 -11.97
C ASN A 125 -25.43 -33.82 -13.09
N PRO A 126 -25.76 -32.52 -13.18
CA PRO A 126 -26.84 -32.05 -14.04
C PRO A 126 -26.52 -32.20 -15.53
N CYS A 127 -25.24 -32.25 -15.94
CA CYS A 127 -24.87 -32.31 -17.37
C CYS A 127 -24.87 -33.72 -17.96
N ASN A 128 -24.77 -34.77 -17.13
CA ASN A 128 -24.65 -36.16 -17.60
C ASN A 128 -25.53 -37.16 -16.82
N ASN A 129 -26.29 -36.69 -15.83
CA ASN A 129 -27.15 -37.47 -14.93
C ASN A 129 -26.41 -38.57 -14.13
N ALA A 130 -25.08 -38.52 -14.04
CA ALA A 130 -24.31 -39.49 -13.29
C ALA A 130 -24.49 -39.26 -11.77
N PRO A 131 -24.71 -40.33 -10.97
CA PRO A 131 -24.70 -40.22 -9.52
C PRO A 131 -23.27 -40.07 -9.02
N ILE A 132 -23.00 -39.01 -8.26
CA ILE A 132 -21.68 -38.70 -7.69
C ILE A 132 -21.79 -38.61 -6.15
N PRO A 133 -20.85 -39.18 -5.38
CA PRO A 133 -20.94 -39.22 -3.93
C PRO A 133 -20.84 -37.83 -3.30
N ILE A 134 -21.59 -37.60 -2.22
CA ILE A 134 -21.52 -36.38 -1.41
C ILE A 134 -20.68 -36.64 -0.15
N TRP A 135 -19.64 -35.84 0.04
CA TRP A 135 -18.72 -35.88 1.18
C TRP A 135 -18.91 -34.67 2.09
N VAL A 136 -18.48 -34.81 3.33
CA VAL A 136 -18.27 -33.67 4.25
C VAL A 136 -16.77 -33.53 4.47
N ALA A 137 -16.24 -32.32 4.27
CA ALA A 137 -14.83 -32.03 4.53
C ALA A 137 -14.64 -30.60 5.05
N ASP A 138 -13.72 -30.44 5.98
CA ASP A 138 -13.49 -29.18 6.69
C ASP A 138 -12.83 -28.09 5.83
N TYR A 139 -12.15 -28.44 4.73
CA TYR A 139 -11.60 -27.44 3.80
C TYR A 139 -12.66 -26.64 3.02
N VAL A 140 -13.92 -27.09 3.01
CA VAL A 140 -15.06 -26.32 2.48
C VAL A 140 -15.66 -25.51 3.61
N LEU A 141 -15.76 -24.19 3.41
CA LEU A 141 -16.19 -23.25 4.44
C LEU A 141 -17.62 -22.78 4.15
N MET A 142 -18.49 -22.81 5.16
CA MET A 142 -19.85 -22.26 5.07
C MET A 142 -19.85 -20.73 4.84
N THR A 143 -18.77 -20.06 5.23
CA THR A 143 -18.57 -18.61 5.10
C THR A 143 -18.09 -18.18 3.72
N TYR A 144 -17.91 -19.12 2.77
CA TYR A 144 -17.43 -18.84 1.42
C TYR A 144 -18.28 -19.56 0.36
N GLY A 145 -18.75 -18.81 -0.65
CA GLY A 145 -19.66 -19.32 -1.66
C GLY A 145 -20.98 -19.79 -1.03
N THR A 146 -21.42 -21.00 -1.38
CA THR A 146 -22.67 -21.60 -0.90
C THR A 146 -22.46 -22.61 0.24
N GLY A 147 -21.22 -22.78 0.72
CA GLY A 147 -20.88 -23.85 1.66
C GLY A 147 -20.85 -25.25 1.02
N ALA A 148 -20.89 -25.33 -0.31
CA ALA A 148 -20.82 -26.55 -1.08
C ALA A 148 -19.99 -26.35 -2.36
N ILE A 149 -19.28 -27.39 -2.81
CA ILE A 149 -18.52 -27.38 -4.06
C ILE A 149 -18.80 -28.63 -4.89
N MET A 150 -18.69 -28.49 -6.22
CA MET A 150 -18.43 -29.62 -7.11
C MET A 150 -16.92 -29.83 -7.16
N ALA A 151 -16.48 -31.06 -7.02
CA ALA A 151 -15.05 -31.36 -7.07
C ALA A 151 -14.67 -31.98 -8.41
N VAL A 152 -13.63 -31.43 -9.04
CA VAL A 152 -13.17 -31.84 -10.39
C VAL A 152 -11.69 -32.25 -10.32
N PRO A 153 -11.38 -33.47 -9.85
CA PRO A 153 -10.01 -33.94 -9.61
C PRO A 153 -9.05 -33.91 -10.79
N GLY A 154 -9.58 -33.88 -12.02
CA GLY A 154 -8.73 -33.78 -13.20
C GLY A 154 -8.11 -32.39 -13.39
N HIS A 155 -8.67 -31.35 -12.75
CA HIS A 155 -8.37 -29.93 -13.05
C HIS A 155 -8.37 -29.00 -11.81
N ASP A 156 -8.45 -29.52 -10.59
CA ASP A 156 -8.17 -28.77 -9.34
C ASP A 156 -7.27 -29.65 -8.45
N GLU A 157 -6.16 -29.10 -7.97
CA GLU A 157 -5.14 -29.83 -7.20
C GLU A 157 -5.67 -30.32 -5.85
N ARG A 158 -6.50 -29.52 -5.15
CA ARG A 158 -7.06 -29.92 -3.86
C ARG A 158 -8.06 -31.05 -4.02
N ASP A 159 -8.87 -30.98 -5.07
CA ASP A 159 -9.80 -32.05 -5.43
C ASP A 159 -9.05 -33.32 -5.87
N HIS A 160 -7.92 -33.16 -6.56
CA HIS A 160 -7.05 -34.27 -6.96
C HIS A 160 -6.46 -35.01 -5.76
N GLU A 161 -5.90 -34.27 -4.80
CA GLU A 161 -5.34 -34.82 -3.57
C GLU A 161 -6.40 -35.57 -2.75
N PHE A 162 -7.58 -34.97 -2.58
CA PHE A 162 -8.69 -35.58 -1.87
C PHE A 162 -9.18 -36.85 -2.58
N ALA A 163 -9.43 -36.77 -3.90
CA ALA A 163 -9.85 -37.94 -4.67
C ALA A 163 -8.82 -39.08 -4.61
N SER A 164 -7.53 -38.75 -4.65
CA SER A 164 -6.45 -39.74 -4.53
C SER A 164 -6.41 -40.39 -3.14
N ALA A 165 -6.59 -39.60 -2.07
CA ALA A 165 -6.60 -40.09 -0.70
C ALA A 165 -7.78 -41.04 -0.41
N PHE A 166 -8.94 -40.78 -1.00
CA PHE A 166 -10.17 -41.53 -0.76
C PHE A 166 -10.54 -42.51 -1.89
N GLY A 167 -9.70 -42.66 -2.92
CA GLY A 167 -9.92 -43.59 -4.03
C GLY A 167 -11.11 -43.23 -4.92
N ILE A 168 -11.40 -41.93 -5.08
CA ILE A 168 -12.49 -41.42 -5.92
C ILE A 168 -11.99 -41.29 -7.37
N SER A 169 -12.88 -41.51 -8.33
CA SER A 169 -12.55 -41.45 -9.76
C SER A 169 -12.07 -40.06 -10.19
N ILE A 170 -11.05 -40.03 -11.05
CA ILE A 170 -10.47 -38.82 -11.63
C ILE A 170 -10.75 -38.84 -13.13
N VAL A 171 -11.45 -37.82 -13.64
CA VAL A 171 -11.84 -37.71 -15.05
C VAL A 171 -11.19 -36.47 -15.67
N GLU A 172 -10.42 -36.69 -16.75
CA GLU A 172 -9.87 -35.60 -17.55
C GLU A 172 -10.94 -35.06 -18.50
N VAL A 173 -11.27 -33.78 -18.40
CA VAL A 173 -12.19 -33.06 -19.29
C VAL A 173 -11.55 -31.91 -20.06
N ILE A 174 -10.27 -31.65 -19.83
CA ILE A 174 -9.44 -30.71 -20.59
C ILE A 174 -8.15 -31.42 -20.94
N LYS A 175 -7.84 -31.47 -22.23
CA LYS A 175 -6.72 -32.24 -22.74
C LYS A 175 -5.38 -31.70 -22.22
N GLY A 176 -4.64 -32.54 -21.50
CA GLY A 176 -3.31 -32.23 -20.99
C GLY A 176 -3.32 -31.39 -19.71
N GLY A 177 -4.38 -31.52 -18.91
CA GLY A 177 -4.55 -30.88 -17.59
C GLY A 177 -5.04 -29.45 -17.63
N GLU A 178 -4.89 -28.75 -16.49
CA GLU A 178 -5.37 -27.39 -16.31
C GLU A 178 -4.52 -26.39 -17.13
N LYS A 179 -5.05 -25.96 -18.27
CA LYS A 179 -4.45 -24.95 -19.15
C LYS A 179 -5.47 -23.89 -19.52
N PRO A 180 -5.15 -22.58 -19.39
CA PRO A 180 -6.06 -21.49 -19.76
C PRO A 180 -6.60 -21.60 -21.20
N ASP A 181 -5.76 -22.07 -22.14
CA ASP A 181 -6.12 -22.30 -23.55
C ASP A 181 -6.40 -23.78 -23.89
N GLY A 182 -6.75 -24.58 -22.88
CA GLY A 182 -7.04 -26.00 -23.02
C GLY A 182 -8.24 -26.28 -23.93
N VAL A 183 -8.30 -27.50 -24.46
CA VAL A 183 -9.41 -27.98 -25.30
C VAL A 183 -10.21 -29.00 -24.51
N CYS A 184 -11.52 -28.81 -24.46
CA CYS A 184 -12.44 -29.71 -23.76
C CYS A 184 -12.50 -31.08 -24.46
N VAL A 185 -12.44 -32.14 -23.66
CA VAL A 185 -12.56 -33.56 -24.04
C VAL A 185 -13.47 -34.27 -23.04
N ASN A 186 -14.02 -35.44 -23.38
CA ASN A 186 -14.92 -36.19 -22.49
C ASN A 186 -16.11 -35.38 -21.93
N SER A 187 -16.54 -34.33 -22.66
CA SER A 187 -17.52 -33.33 -22.19
C SER A 187 -18.66 -33.10 -23.19
N ASP A 188 -19.08 -34.16 -23.89
CA ASP A 188 -20.16 -34.16 -24.88
C ASP A 188 -20.22 -32.91 -25.78
N PHE A 189 -21.20 -32.01 -25.58
CA PHE A 189 -21.42 -30.82 -26.39
C PHE A 189 -20.34 -29.73 -26.25
N LEU A 190 -19.43 -29.87 -25.29
CA LEU A 190 -18.25 -29.01 -25.14
C LEU A 190 -17.01 -29.57 -25.88
N ASN A 191 -17.03 -30.83 -26.34
CA ASN A 191 -15.86 -31.45 -26.96
C ASN A 191 -15.32 -30.61 -28.14
N GLY A 192 -14.01 -30.36 -28.13
CA GLY A 192 -13.32 -29.60 -29.17
C GLY A 192 -13.36 -28.08 -28.98
N LEU A 193 -14.15 -27.55 -28.05
CA LEU A 193 -14.14 -26.13 -27.70
C LEU A 193 -12.94 -25.78 -26.81
N ARG A 194 -12.51 -24.51 -26.88
CA ARG A 194 -11.54 -23.95 -25.94
C ARG A 194 -12.21 -23.52 -24.66
N VAL A 195 -11.47 -23.50 -23.55
CA VAL A 195 -11.98 -23.17 -22.20
C VAL A 195 -12.87 -21.93 -22.16
N ALA A 196 -12.45 -20.80 -22.75
CA ALA A 196 -13.25 -19.57 -22.74
C ALA A 196 -14.62 -19.74 -23.41
N GLU A 197 -14.66 -20.34 -24.60
CA GLU A 197 -15.91 -20.62 -25.33
C GLU A 197 -16.75 -21.69 -24.60
N ALA A 198 -16.10 -22.68 -23.98
CA ALA A 198 -16.75 -23.75 -23.25
C ALA A 198 -17.43 -23.24 -21.97
N LYS A 199 -16.81 -22.28 -21.25
CA LYS A 199 -17.42 -21.61 -20.10
C LYS A 199 -18.72 -20.93 -20.50
N GLU A 200 -18.67 -20.07 -21.52
CA GLU A 200 -19.84 -19.34 -22.01
C GLU A 200 -20.95 -20.29 -22.47
N LYS A 201 -20.60 -21.35 -23.22
CA LYS A 201 -21.57 -22.34 -23.68
C LYS A 201 -22.19 -23.15 -22.54
N MET A 202 -21.41 -23.54 -21.54
CA MET A 202 -21.92 -24.27 -20.38
C MET A 202 -22.84 -23.40 -19.53
N ILE A 203 -22.47 -22.14 -19.27
CA ILE A 203 -23.33 -21.20 -18.51
C ILE A 203 -24.67 -21.02 -19.22
N ALA A 204 -24.65 -20.76 -20.53
CA ALA A 204 -25.88 -20.61 -21.30
C ALA A 204 -26.74 -21.89 -21.32
N TRP A 205 -26.09 -23.07 -21.36
CA TRP A 205 -26.79 -24.35 -21.27
C TRP A 205 -27.44 -24.55 -19.89
N LEU A 206 -26.71 -24.26 -18.80
CA LEU A 206 -27.22 -24.34 -17.43
C LEU A 206 -28.45 -23.44 -17.22
N GLU A 207 -28.42 -22.22 -17.76
CA GLU A 207 -29.54 -21.27 -17.69
C GLU A 207 -30.75 -21.77 -18.49
N CYS A 208 -30.52 -22.30 -19.70
CA CYS A 208 -31.58 -22.83 -20.55
C CYS A 208 -32.29 -24.04 -19.93
N GLU A 209 -31.54 -24.92 -19.25
CA GLU A 209 -32.08 -26.11 -18.59
C GLU A 209 -32.63 -25.81 -17.19
N GLY A 210 -32.53 -24.57 -16.70
CA GLY A 210 -32.93 -24.20 -15.33
C GLY A 210 -32.07 -24.89 -14.26
N ARG A 211 -30.84 -25.25 -14.59
CA ARG A 211 -29.87 -25.97 -13.74
C ARG A 211 -28.76 -25.07 -13.18
N GLY A 212 -28.77 -23.79 -13.50
CA GLY A 212 -27.81 -22.83 -12.98
C GLY A 212 -28.02 -21.42 -13.53
N THR A 213 -27.24 -20.47 -13.01
CA THR A 213 -27.25 -19.08 -13.46
C THR A 213 -25.84 -18.52 -13.47
N ARG A 214 -25.54 -17.58 -14.39
CA ARG A 214 -24.30 -16.80 -14.30
C ARG A 214 -24.25 -16.06 -12.98
N GLN A 215 -23.09 -16.11 -12.32
CA GLN A 215 -22.86 -15.40 -11.07
C GLN A 215 -21.49 -14.71 -11.07
N VAL A 216 -21.46 -13.55 -10.42
CA VAL A 216 -20.23 -12.84 -10.08
C VAL A 216 -20.03 -12.98 -8.58
N GLN A 217 -18.88 -13.51 -8.19
CA GLN A 217 -18.47 -13.64 -6.80
C GLN A 217 -17.28 -12.74 -6.54
N TYR A 218 -17.18 -12.26 -5.30
CA TYR A 218 -16.03 -11.50 -4.83
C TYR A 218 -15.39 -12.25 -3.68
N ARG A 219 -14.05 -12.23 -3.64
CA ARG A 219 -13.30 -12.67 -2.46
C ARG A 219 -13.56 -11.75 -1.26
N LEU A 220 -13.84 -10.47 -1.52
CA LEU A 220 -14.21 -9.49 -0.51
C LEU A 220 -15.38 -10.00 0.34
N ARG A 221 -15.24 -9.89 1.66
CA ARG A 221 -16.32 -10.17 2.61
C ARG A 221 -16.88 -8.88 3.17
N ASP A 222 -18.08 -8.95 3.72
CA ASP A 222 -18.63 -7.86 4.51
C ASP A 222 -17.69 -7.52 5.67
N TRP A 223 -17.67 -6.25 6.02
CA TRP A 223 -16.72 -5.75 6.98
C TRP A 223 -17.26 -5.87 8.41
N LEU A 224 -16.62 -6.72 9.20
CA LEU A 224 -16.85 -6.81 10.65
C LEU A 224 -16.49 -5.49 11.36
N PHE A 225 -17.54 -4.76 11.75
CA PHE A 225 -17.49 -3.39 12.24
C PHE A 225 -17.79 -3.27 13.75
N SER A 226 -17.88 -4.35 14.50
CA SER A 226 -17.99 -4.31 15.97
C SER A 226 -16.74 -4.87 16.67
N ARG A 227 -16.44 -4.37 17.87
CA ARG A 227 -15.38 -4.89 18.76
C ARG A 227 -15.87 -5.02 20.20
N GLN A 228 -15.42 -6.08 20.88
CA GLN A 228 -15.68 -6.32 22.30
C GLN A 228 -14.55 -5.70 23.14
N ARG A 229 -14.45 -4.37 23.08
CA ARG A 229 -13.42 -3.56 23.73
C ARG A 229 -14.07 -2.34 24.35
N TYR A 230 -13.37 -1.71 25.29
CA TYR A 230 -13.83 -0.47 25.91
C TYR A 230 -13.51 0.75 25.06
N TRP A 231 -12.26 0.85 24.56
CA TRP A 231 -11.78 2.07 23.93
C TRP A 231 -12.12 2.15 22.43
N GLY A 232 -13.23 2.82 22.15
CA GLY A 232 -13.68 3.25 20.83
C GLY A 232 -15.12 3.73 20.89
N GLU A 233 -15.68 4.10 19.75
CA GLU A 233 -16.94 4.83 19.67
C GLU A 233 -18.13 3.89 19.94
N PRO A 234 -18.99 4.16 20.93
CA PRO A 234 -20.21 3.39 21.14
C PRO A 234 -21.15 3.48 19.93
N PHE A 235 -21.84 2.38 19.62
CA PHE A 235 -22.87 2.39 18.60
C PHE A 235 -24.10 3.19 19.10
N PRO A 236 -24.70 4.06 18.25
CA PRO A 236 -25.95 4.73 18.55
C PRO A 236 -27.17 3.80 18.35
N LEU A 237 -27.11 2.61 18.94
CA LEU A 237 -28.09 1.54 18.81
C LEU A 237 -28.47 0.99 20.19
N ALA A 238 -29.70 0.50 20.32
CA ALA A 238 -30.18 -0.18 21.53
C ALA A 238 -31.08 -1.38 21.19
N HIS A 239 -31.23 -2.27 22.17
CA HIS A 239 -31.95 -3.53 22.07
C HIS A 239 -33.16 -3.53 23.01
N LEU A 240 -34.35 -3.80 22.49
CA LEU A 240 -35.55 -4.05 23.28
C LEU A 240 -35.54 -5.47 23.88
N GLU A 241 -36.37 -5.72 24.89
CA GLU A 241 -36.45 -7.04 25.55
C GLU A 241 -36.86 -8.18 24.60
N ASP A 242 -37.62 -7.87 23.56
CA ASP A 242 -38.02 -8.83 22.51
C ASP A 242 -36.92 -9.09 21.48
N GLY A 243 -35.74 -8.45 21.61
CA GLY A 243 -34.61 -8.57 20.69
C GLY A 243 -34.65 -7.61 19.50
N THR A 244 -35.68 -6.75 19.39
CA THR A 244 -35.75 -5.72 18.35
C THR A 244 -34.63 -4.71 18.54
N ILE A 245 -33.92 -4.40 17.45
CA ILE A 245 -32.87 -3.38 17.43
C ILE A 245 -33.47 -2.04 16.99
N VAL A 246 -33.14 -0.98 17.73
CA VAL A 246 -33.58 0.38 17.46
C VAL A 246 -32.40 1.33 17.40
N GLN A 247 -32.53 2.42 16.63
CA GLN A 247 -31.60 3.54 16.67
C GLN A 247 -31.89 4.42 17.89
N LEU A 248 -30.84 5.02 18.46
CA LEU A 248 -31.02 6.05 19.48
C LEU A 248 -31.56 7.34 18.84
N PRO A 249 -32.40 8.11 19.55
CA PRO A 249 -32.77 9.47 19.14
C PRO A 249 -31.55 10.38 19.00
N ASP A 250 -31.61 11.37 18.11
CA ASP A 250 -30.51 12.32 17.89
C ASP A 250 -30.12 13.09 19.17
N GLU A 251 -31.08 13.30 20.07
CA GLU A 251 -30.90 13.95 21.38
C GLU A 251 -29.99 13.17 22.34
N GLU A 252 -29.82 11.87 22.10
CA GLU A 252 -28.93 10.98 22.86
C GLU A 252 -27.51 10.96 22.28
N LEU A 253 -27.25 11.70 21.20
CA LEU A 253 -25.94 11.81 20.58
C LEU A 253 -25.15 13.01 21.15
N PRO A 254 -23.83 12.88 21.31
CA PRO A 254 -23.04 11.64 21.16
C PRO A 254 -23.24 10.67 22.33
N VAL A 255 -23.17 9.36 22.06
CA VAL A 255 -23.13 8.35 23.12
C VAL A 255 -21.72 8.34 23.73
N GLU A 256 -21.55 9.03 24.86
CA GLU A 256 -20.26 9.08 25.55
C GLU A 256 -19.90 7.74 26.21
N LEU A 257 -18.59 7.44 26.27
CA LEU A 257 -18.10 6.25 26.97
C LEU A 257 -18.34 6.39 28.48
N PRO A 258 -18.97 5.40 29.13
CA PRO A 258 -19.22 5.45 30.57
C PRO A 258 -17.97 5.07 31.37
N PRO A 259 -17.80 5.59 32.60
CA PRO A 259 -16.85 5.02 33.53
C PRO A 259 -17.26 3.57 33.88
N ILE A 260 -16.30 2.64 33.88
CA ILE A 260 -16.53 1.24 34.26
C ILE A 260 -15.45 0.75 35.23
N ASP A 261 -15.75 -0.33 35.95
CA ASP A 261 -14.86 -0.90 36.98
C ASP A 261 -13.64 -1.63 36.40
N ALA A 262 -13.74 -2.18 35.18
CA ALA A 262 -12.65 -2.87 34.51
C ALA A 262 -12.81 -2.90 32.97
N TYR A 263 -11.69 -2.82 32.24
CA TYR A 263 -11.68 -2.81 30.76
C TYR A 263 -11.68 -4.19 30.09
N LYS A 264 -11.75 -5.26 30.87
CA LYS A 264 -11.85 -6.65 30.39
C LYS A 264 -13.32 -7.06 30.24
N PRO A 265 -13.62 -8.08 29.43
CA PRO A 265 -14.96 -8.68 29.39
C PRO A 265 -15.51 -9.00 30.78
N THR A 266 -16.84 -9.06 30.90
CA THR A 266 -17.51 -9.53 32.12
C THR A 266 -17.21 -11.03 32.35
N GLU A 267 -17.51 -11.54 33.55
CA GLU A 267 -17.29 -12.96 33.86
C GLU A 267 -18.13 -13.91 32.98
N ASP A 268 -19.32 -13.45 32.56
CA ASP A 268 -20.20 -14.15 31.60
C ASP A 268 -19.82 -13.90 30.12
N GLY A 269 -18.67 -13.27 29.86
CA GLY A 269 -18.10 -13.10 28.52
C GLY A 269 -18.70 -11.98 27.67
N LYS A 270 -19.46 -11.05 28.25
CA LYS A 270 -20.01 -9.88 27.56
C LYS A 270 -18.94 -8.79 27.36
N PRO A 271 -19.15 -7.87 26.40
CA PRO A 271 -18.23 -6.77 26.14
C PRO A 271 -18.01 -5.88 27.38
N PRO A 272 -16.88 -5.14 27.47
CA PRO A 272 -16.59 -4.29 28.63
C PRO A 272 -17.68 -3.26 28.97
N LEU A 273 -18.38 -2.70 27.98
CA LEU A 273 -19.45 -1.72 28.24
C LEU A 273 -20.67 -2.31 28.96
N ALA A 274 -20.82 -3.64 28.99
CA ALA A 274 -21.85 -4.31 29.80
C ALA A 274 -21.61 -4.16 31.32
N ARG A 275 -20.47 -3.62 31.73
CA ARG A 275 -20.13 -3.27 33.12
C ARG A 275 -20.62 -1.88 33.55
N ALA A 276 -21.10 -1.08 32.60
CA ALA A 276 -21.65 0.23 32.91
C ALA A 276 -22.87 0.11 33.83
N ASP A 277 -23.19 1.20 34.54
CA ASP A 277 -24.36 1.24 35.40
C ASP A 277 -25.68 1.20 34.61
N GLU A 278 -26.78 1.02 35.33
CA GLU A 278 -28.10 0.93 34.70
C GLU A 278 -28.53 2.26 34.06
N GLU A 279 -28.05 3.40 34.58
CA GLU A 279 -28.32 4.73 34.03
C GLU A 279 -27.74 4.88 32.62
N TRP A 280 -26.52 4.39 32.39
CA TRP A 280 -25.94 4.37 31.05
C TRP A 280 -26.42 3.20 30.21
N LEU A 281 -26.69 2.02 30.78
CA LEU A 281 -27.12 0.87 29.97
C LEU A 281 -28.55 1.03 29.44
N LYS A 282 -29.44 1.68 30.19
CA LYS A 282 -30.85 1.81 29.84
C LYS A 282 -31.14 3.17 29.23
N VAL A 283 -31.89 3.15 28.14
CA VAL A 283 -32.39 4.36 27.47
C VAL A 283 -33.91 4.27 27.35
N ARG A 284 -34.60 5.37 27.61
CA ARG A 284 -36.04 5.47 27.40
C ARG A 284 -36.28 6.05 25.99
N LEU A 285 -36.93 5.27 25.14
CA LEU A 285 -37.27 5.69 23.79
C LEU A 285 -38.44 6.71 23.81
N PRO A 286 -38.63 7.51 22.74
CA PRO A 286 -39.72 8.49 22.65
C PRO A 286 -41.13 7.90 22.82
N ASP A 287 -41.31 6.62 22.49
CA ASP A 287 -42.58 5.89 22.67
C ASP A 287 -42.78 5.33 24.09
N GLY A 288 -41.86 5.60 25.00
CA GLY A 288 -41.90 5.21 26.42
C GLY A 288 -41.29 3.84 26.72
N ARG A 289 -40.94 3.03 25.72
CA ARG A 289 -40.26 1.74 25.91
C ARG A 289 -38.84 1.94 26.45
N ILE A 290 -38.34 0.94 27.18
CA ILE A 290 -36.96 0.92 27.69
C ILE A 290 -36.16 -0.04 26.82
N ALA A 291 -35.03 0.44 26.31
CA ALA A 291 -34.06 -0.35 25.56
C ALA A 291 -32.71 -0.39 26.29
N THR A 292 -31.88 -1.37 25.95
CA THR A 292 -30.52 -1.52 26.48
C THR A 292 -29.52 -1.13 25.38
N ARG A 293 -28.63 -0.16 25.64
CA ARG A 293 -27.63 0.30 24.66
C ARG A 293 -26.76 -0.87 24.18
N GLU A 294 -26.34 -0.81 22.91
CA GLU A 294 -25.33 -1.72 22.35
C GLU A 294 -24.03 -1.62 23.16
N THR A 295 -23.44 -2.77 23.50
CA THR A 295 -22.24 -2.83 24.37
C THR A 295 -20.97 -3.16 23.61
N ASN A 296 -21.08 -3.52 22.32
CA ASN A 296 -19.97 -3.45 21.40
C ASN A 296 -19.65 -1.99 21.04
N ILE A 297 -18.41 -1.74 20.64
CA ILE A 297 -17.96 -0.46 20.07
C ILE A 297 -17.65 -0.62 18.59
N MET A 298 -17.60 0.50 17.88
CA MET A 298 -17.04 0.58 16.53
C MET A 298 -15.51 0.40 16.59
N PRO A 299 -14.86 -0.13 15.54
CA PRO A 299 -13.40 -0.23 15.47
C PRO A 299 -12.79 1.15 15.28
N GLN A 300 -11.50 1.29 15.57
CA GLN A 300 -10.73 2.53 15.36
C GLN A 300 -10.79 3.08 13.90
N TRP A 301 -11.31 2.31 12.93
CA TRP A 301 -11.42 2.74 11.53
C TRP A 301 -12.74 3.47 11.27
N ALA A 302 -13.66 3.48 12.25
CA ALA A 302 -14.84 4.34 12.23
C ALA A 302 -14.46 5.82 12.11
N GLY A 303 -13.42 6.26 12.83
CA GLY A 303 -12.85 7.59 12.65
C GLY A 303 -11.94 7.70 11.42
N SER A 304 -11.02 6.76 11.24
CA SER A 304 -9.97 6.91 10.20
C SER A 304 -10.46 6.78 8.75
N CYS A 305 -11.70 6.35 8.50
CA CYS A 305 -12.22 6.26 7.12
C CYS A 305 -12.82 7.56 6.58
N TRP A 306 -12.94 8.61 7.40
CA TRP A 306 -13.51 9.90 6.95
C TRP A 306 -12.88 11.15 7.59
N TYR A 307 -11.83 10.98 8.42
CA TYR A 307 -11.17 12.10 9.12
C TYR A 307 -10.65 13.21 8.19
N TYR A 308 -10.28 12.89 6.95
CA TYR A 308 -9.84 13.87 5.95
C TYR A 308 -10.97 14.88 5.61
N LEU A 309 -12.24 14.46 5.67
CA LEU A 309 -13.39 15.35 5.54
C LEU A 309 -13.56 16.20 6.80
N ARG A 310 -13.37 15.60 7.99
CA ARG A 310 -13.53 16.34 9.24
C ARG A 310 -12.46 17.42 9.43
N PHE A 311 -11.27 17.26 8.86
CA PHE A 311 -10.25 18.32 8.88
C PHE A 311 -10.68 19.61 8.20
N LEU A 312 -11.59 19.53 7.23
CA LEU A 312 -12.08 20.69 6.50
C LEU A 312 -12.86 21.65 7.42
N ASP A 313 -13.51 21.10 8.46
CA ASP A 313 -14.37 21.85 9.36
C ASP A 313 -14.44 21.21 10.77
N ALA A 314 -13.28 21.11 11.42
CA ALA A 314 -13.09 20.30 12.63
C ALA A 314 -13.91 20.77 13.85
N HIS A 315 -14.37 22.02 13.84
CA HIS A 315 -15.08 22.64 14.97
C HIS A 315 -16.59 22.74 14.79
N ASN A 316 -17.14 22.23 13.68
CA ASN A 316 -18.59 22.26 13.44
C ASN A 316 -19.34 21.31 14.37
N THR A 317 -20.21 21.85 15.20
CA THR A 317 -21.01 21.10 16.17
C THR A 317 -22.37 20.66 15.64
N GLU A 318 -22.79 21.18 14.48
CA GLU A 318 -24.13 20.99 13.92
C GLU A 318 -24.13 19.97 12.77
N ALA A 319 -22.98 19.75 12.14
CA ALA A 319 -22.82 18.84 11.01
C ALA A 319 -21.43 18.17 11.01
N PRO A 320 -21.26 17.07 10.26
CA PRO A 320 -19.94 16.45 10.07
C PRO A 320 -18.92 17.41 9.46
N PHE A 321 -19.33 18.28 8.53
CA PHE A 321 -18.55 19.34 7.90
C PHE A 321 -19.46 20.26 7.06
N ASP A 322 -19.01 21.48 6.77
CA ASP A 322 -19.67 22.38 5.81
C ASP A 322 -19.50 21.92 4.35
N THR A 323 -20.58 21.91 3.58
CA THR A 323 -20.60 21.44 2.18
C THR A 323 -19.78 22.32 1.23
N ALA A 324 -19.73 23.63 1.43
CA ALA A 324 -18.94 24.51 0.57
C ALA A 324 -17.44 24.33 0.82
N LEU A 325 -17.04 24.07 2.07
CA LEU A 325 -15.66 23.70 2.40
C LEU A 325 -15.28 22.33 1.81
N GLU A 326 -16.20 21.35 1.86
CA GLU A 326 -16.00 20.05 1.21
C GLU A 326 -15.75 20.19 -0.29
N GLN A 327 -16.63 20.91 -1.00
CA GLN A 327 -16.52 21.12 -2.44
C GLN A 327 -15.28 21.90 -2.85
N TYR A 328 -14.77 22.77 -1.98
CA TYR A 328 -13.57 23.56 -2.25
C TYR A 328 -12.29 22.72 -2.13
N TRP A 329 -12.20 21.87 -1.10
CA TRP A 329 -10.98 21.15 -0.77
C TRP A 329 -10.90 19.73 -1.34
N MET A 330 -12.02 19.11 -1.71
CA MET A 330 -12.04 17.73 -2.19
C MET A 330 -11.94 17.65 -3.73
N PRO A 331 -11.31 16.59 -4.27
CA PRO A 331 -10.69 15.47 -3.56
C PRO A 331 -9.32 15.85 -2.97
N VAL A 332 -8.78 15.03 -2.06
CA VAL A 332 -7.39 15.22 -1.60
C VAL A 332 -6.44 15.01 -2.77
N ASP A 333 -5.66 16.02 -3.13
CA ASP A 333 -4.74 15.98 -4.28
C ASP A 333 -3.67 14.89 -4.14
N LEU A 334 -3.04 14.80 -2.96
CA LEU A 334 -1.97 13.85 -2.68
C LEU A 334 -2.09 13.33 -1.26
N TYR A 335 -2.29 12.01 -1.13
CA TYR A 335 -2.26 11.32 0.14
C TYR A 335 -0.98 10.49 0.29
N MET A 336 -0.23 10.75 1.37
CA MET A 336 1.01 10.04 1.68
C MET A 336 0.81 9.10 2.87
N GLY A 337 1.06 7.81 2.68
CA GLY A 337 0.92 6.81 3.74
C GLY A 337 1.52 5.46 3.37
N GLY A 338 1.86 4.64 4.35
CA GLY A 338 2.57 3.38 4.11
C GLY A 338 1.71 2.35 3.34
N ALA A 339 2.37 1.52 2.53
CA ALA A 339 1.71 0.50 1.70
C ALA A 339 0.97 -0.58 2.53
N GLU A 340 1.24 -0.70 3.84
CA GLU A 340 0.48 -1.56 4.76
C GLU A 340 -1.02 -1.24 4.82
N HIS A 341 -1.42 -0.05 4.38
CA HIS A 341 -2.82 0.39 4.39
C HIS A 341 -3.58 0.08 3.09
N ALA A 342 -2.93 -0.53 2.10
CA ALA A 342 -3.45 -0.83 0.77
C ALA A 342 -4.87 -1.42 0.76
N VAL A 343 -5.05 -2.55 1.44
CA VAL A 343 -6.29 -3.34 1.42
C VAL A 343 -7.11 -3.17 2.70
N LEU A 344 -6.70 -2.21 3.53
CA LEU A 344 -7.28 -1.94 4.83
C LEU A 344 -7.86 -0.52 4.85
N HIS A 345 -7.17 0.43 5.47
CA HIS A 345 -7.64 1.80 5.60
C HIS A 345 -7.98 2.43 4.24
N LEU A 346 -7.13 2.27 3.21
CA LEU A 346 -7.38 2.88 1.90
C LEU A 346 -8.64 2.29 1.24
N LEU A 347 -8.84 0.97 1.31
CA LEU A 347 -10.05 0.33 0.80
C LEU A 347 -11.30 0.81 1.55
N TYR A 348 -11.23 0.89 2.88
CA TYR A 348 -12.39 1.26 3.70
C TYR A 348 -12.71 2.75 3.62
N ALA A 349 -11.70 3.62 3.48
CA ALA A 349 -11.90 5.05 3.24
C ALA A 349 -12.61 5.29 1.91
N ARG A 350 -12.21 4.57 0.84
CA ARG A 350 -12.93 4.61 -0.45
C ARG A 350 -14.37 4.13 -0.32
N PHE A 351 -14.60 3.02 0.37
CA PHE A 351 -15.96 2.52 0.64
C PHE A 351 -16.81 3.55 1.40
N TRP A 352 -16.31 4.09 2.51
CA TRP A 352 -17.01 5.12 3.28
C TRP A 352 -17.30 6.36 2.44
N HIS A 353 -16.33 6.82 1.65
CA HIS A 353 -16.51 7.97 0.76
C HIS A 353 -17.63 7.72 -0.25
N LYS A 354 -17.71 6.53 -0.85
CA LYS A 354 -18.80 6.16 -1.77
C LYS A 354 -20.16 6.12 -1.09
N VAL A 355 -20.24 5.62 0.14
CA VAL A 355 -21.49 5.66 0.92
C VAL A 355 -21.93 7.11 1.16
N LEU A 356 -21.00 8.00 1.50
CA LEU A 356 -21.28 9.43 1.68
C LEU A 356 -21.66 10.11 0.36
N TYR A 357 -21.04 9.73 -0.75
CA TYR A 357 -21.32 10.25 -2.09
C TYR A 357 -22.73 9.87 -2.53
N ASP A 358 -23.10 8.60 -2.37
CA ASP A 358 -24.44 8.09 -2.70
C ASP A 358 -25.51 8.71 -1.79
N SER A 359 -25.13 9.15 -0.58
CA SER A 359 -26.00 9.89 0.35
C SER A 359 -26.08 11.39 0.05
N GLY A 360 -25.31 11.89 -0.92
CA GLY A 360 -25.26 13.31 -1.30
C GLY A 360 -24.49 14.21 -0.32
N LEU A 361 -23.66 13.64 0.57
CA LEU A 361 -22.90 14.39 1.57
C LEU A 361 -21.54 14.87 1.08
N VAL A 362 -20.94 14.19 0.10
CA VAL A 362 -19.66 14.59 -0.53
C VAL A 362 -19.86 14.76 -2.04
N SER A 363 -19.03 15.60 -2.65
CA SER A 363 -19.16 15.99 -4.06
C SER A 363 -18.32 15.15 -5.02
N THR A 364 -17.40 14.34 -4.50
CA THR A 364 -16.45 13.54 -5.28
C THR A 364 -16.66 12.03 -5.10
N GLN A 365 -16.30 11.24 -6.11
CA GLN A 365 -16.53 9.78 -6.11
C GLN A 365 -15.44 9.00 -5.34
N GLU A 366 -14.27 9.61 -5.19
CA GLU A 366 -13.09 9.04 -4.57
C GLU A 366 -12.42 10.09 -3.68
N PRO A 367 -11.89 9.70 -2.50
CA PRO A 367 -11.37 10.66 -1.52
C PRO A 367 -9.97 11.18 -1.83
N PHE A 368 -9.12 10.37 -2.49
CA PHE A 368 -7.70 10.66 -2.66
C PHE A 368 -7.32 10.51 -4.14
N GLN A 369 -7.09 11.62 -4.84
CA GLN A 369 -6.77 11.63 -6.27
C GLN A 369 -5.39 11.00 -6.51
N GLY A 370 -4.35 11.55 -5.88
CA GLY A 370 -2.99 11.02 -5.91
C GLY A 370 -2.64 10.29 -4.62
N LEU A 371 -1.77 9.27 -4.74
CA LEU A 371 -1.26 8.54 -3.60
C LEU A 371 0.22 8.18 -3.76
N VAL A 372 1.00 8.42 -2.70
CA VAL A 372 2.40 7.99 -2.62
C VAL A 372 2.62 7.16 -1.37
N ASN A 373 3.19 5.97 -1.54
CA ASN A 373 3.61 5.13 -0.41
C ASN A 373 5.08 5.39 -0.10
N GLN A 374 5.37 5.96 1.07
CA GLN A 374 6.74 6.14 1.52
C GLN A 374 7.41 4.78 1.81
N GLY A 375 8.71 4.74 1.57
CA GLY A 375 9.56 3.61 1.95
C GLY A 375 9.67 3.45 3.46
N THR A 376 9.99 2.23 3.89
CA THR A 376 10.21 1.97 5.32
C THR A 376 11.63 2.34 5.72
N ILE A 377 11.78 3.11 6.80
CA ILE A 377 13.09 3.33 7.43
C ILE A 377 13.46 2.11 8.26
N LEU A 378 14.60 1.52 7.95
CA LEU A 378 15.12 0.33 8.62
C LEU A 378 16.19 0.72 9.63
N ALA A 379 16.31 -0.05 10.71
CA ALA A 379 17.39 0.05 11.67
C ALA A 379 17.90 -1.32 12.06
N GLU A 380 19.16 -1.38 12.47
CA GLU A 380 19.74 -2.59 13.02
C GLU A 380 18.97 -3.03 14.28
N SER A 381 18.51 -4.28 14.28
CA SER A 381 18.01 -4.96 15.46
C SER A 381 18.99 -6.07 15.86
N TYR A 382 18.97 -6.40 17.16
CA TYR A 382 19.88 -7.37 17.76
C TYR A 382 19.06 -8.43 18.47
N GLN A 383 19.13 -9.67 17.99
CA GLN A 383 18.30 -10.77 18.47
C GLN A 383 19.14 -12.00 18.80
N ASP A 384 18.89 -12.66 19.94
CA ASP A 384 19.50 -13.96 20.23
C ASP A 384 18.79 -15.12 19.51
N ASP A 385 19.37 -16.32 19.57
CA ASP A 385 18.79 -17.52 18.94
C ASP A 385 17.47 -17.98 19.58
N ALA A 386 17.11 -17.44 20.75
CA ALA A 386 15.82 -17.69 21.40
C ALA A 386 14.74 -16.67 20.98
N GLY A 387 15.09 -15.71 20.12
CA GLY A 387 14.18 -14.70 19.59
C GLY A 387 14.05 -13.44 20.44
N LYS A 388 14.85 -13.28 21.51
CA LYS A 388 14.82 -12.11 22.38
C LYS A 388 15.61 -10.96 21.75
N TYR A 389 14.99 -9.78 21.71
CA TYR A 389 15.62 -8.54 21.25
C TYR A 389 16.39 -7.82 22.36
N TYR A 390 17.42 -7.07 21.97
CA TYR A 390 18.29 -6.28 22.84
C TYR A 390 18.37 -4.82 22.35
N TYR A 391 18.49 -3.88 23.29
CA TYR A 391 18.75 -2.48 22.93
C TYR A 391 20.18 -2.29 22.43
N PRO A 392 20.43 -1.34 21.51
CA PRO A 392 21.78 -1.05 21.00
C PRO A 392 22.81 -0.78 22.11
N HIS A 393 22.42 -0.11 23.20
CA HIS A 393 23.33 0.18 24.32
C HIS A 393 23.71 -1.06 25.16
N GLU A 394 22.99 -2.17 25.00
CA GLU A 394 23.27 -3.46 25.64
C GLU A 394 24.21 -4.34 24.80
N VAL A 395 24.58 -3.90 23.60
CA VAL A 395 25.39 -4.66 22.64
C VAL A 395 26.81 -4.13 22.59
N GLU A 396 27.78 -5.04 22.53
CA GLU A 396 29.18 -4.73 22.22
C GLU A 396 29.71 -5.59 21.08
N GLN A 397 30.79 -5.12 20.44
CA GLN A 397 31.45 -5.83 19.37
C GLN A 397 32.63 -6.64 19.93
N ASN A 398 32.60 -7.96 19.76
CA ASN A 398 33.68 -8.86 20.14
C ASN A 398 34.14 -9.66 18.91
N ASN A 399 35.38 -9.44 18.45
CA ASN A 399 35.96 -10.06 17.25
C ASN A 399 35.07 -9.93 15.99
N GLY A 400 34.41 -8.78 15.82
CA GLY A 400 33.51 -8.51 14.69
C GLY A 400 32.14 -9.18 14.77
N LYS A 401 31.78 -9.72 15.94
CA LYS A 401 30.43 -10.24 16.23
C LYS A 401 29.77 -9.41 17.33
N ALA A 402 28.48 -9.13 17.15
CA ALA A 402 27.66 -8.52 18.18
C ALA A 402 27.40 -9.53 19.31
N VAL A 403 27.65 -9.13 20.55
CA VAL A 403 27.35 -9.91 21.75
C VAL A 403 26.63 -9.04 22.78
N ALA A 404 25.77 -9.64 23.60
CA ALA A 404 25.15 -8.95 24.72
C ALA A 404 26.18 -8.67 25.82
N LYS A 405 26.33 -7.41 26.24
CA LYS A 405 27.32 -6.96 27.25
C LYS A 405 27.24 -7.71 28.57
N THR A 406 26.03 -8.07 29.00
CA THR A 406 25.79 -8.66 30.32
C THR A 406 26.02 -10.16 30.35
N SER A 407 25.66 -10.88 29.28
CA SER A 407 25.70 -12.34 29.24
C SER A 407 26.78 -12.92 28.32
N GLY A 408 27.36 -12.11 27.43
CA GLY A 408 28.28 -12.56 26.38
C GLY A 408 27.63 -13.41 25.29
N VAL A 409 26.29 -13.50 25.27
CA VAL A 409 25.54 -14.29 24.28
C VAL A 409 25.71 -13.66 22.89
N PRO A 410 26.03 -14.46 21.84
CA PRO A 410 26.06 -13.98 20.46
C PRO A 410 24.70 -13.48 19.99
N LEU A 411 24.69 -12.38 19.24
CA LEU A 411 23.49 -11.76 18.70
C LEU A 411 23.51 -11.76 17.17
N ASN A 412 22.36 -12.05 16.58
CA ASN A 412 22.10 -11.90 15.16
C ASN A 412 21.73 -10.44 14.90
N VAL A 413 22.50 -9.78 14.01
CA VAL A 413 22.25 -8.40 13.58
C VAL A 413 21.44 -8.44 12.29
N GLN A 414 20.31 -7.74 12.27
CA GLN A 414 19.38 -7.72 11.14
C GLN A 414 18.95 -6.29 10.83
N LEU A 415 18.66 -5.97 9.57
CA LEU A 415 18.03 -4.70 9.21
C LEU A 415 16.51 -4.91 9.17
N GLU A 416 15.80 -4.26 10.08
CA GLU A 416 14.36 -4.43 10.26
C GLU A 416 13.62 -3.09 10.34
N LYS A 417 12.32 -3.09 10.04
CA LYS A 417 11.43 -1.95 10.31
C LYS A 417 11.55 -1.57 11.78
N MET A 418 11.75 -0.28 12.04
CA MET A 418 11.81 0.26 13.41
C MET A 418 10.52 -0.06 14.18
N SER A 419 10.65 -0.63 15.37
CA SER A 419 9.50 -0.90 16.25
C SER A 419 9.90 -1.00 17.71
N LYS A 420 8.98 -0.65 18.61
CA LYS A 420 9.21 -0.72 20.07
C LYS A 420 9.54 -2.14 20.53
N SER A 421 8.93 -3.16 19.93
CA SER A 421 9.17 -4.57 20.26
C SER A 421 10.55 -5.10 19.84
N ARG A 422 11.20 -4.43 18.88
CA ARG A 422 12.54 -4.80 18.37
C ARG A 422 13.67 -3.97 18.98
N PHE A 423 13.33 -3.00 19.82
CA PHE A 423 14.28 -2.09 20.49
C PHE A 423 15.24 -1.34 19.55
N ASN A 424 14.87 -1.19 18.27
CA ASN A 424 15.66 -0.54 17.22
C ASN A 424 15.10 0.84 16.82
N VAL A 425 14.25 1.44 17.64
CA VAL A 425 13.66 2.77 17.37
C VAL A 425 14.72 3.84 17.61
N ILE A 426 14.86 4.73 16.64
CA ILE A 426 15.65 5.95 16.77
C ILE A 426 14.68 7.05 17.12
N ASN A 427 14.89 7.69 18.27
CA ASN A 427 14.02 8.74 18.74
C ASN A 427 14.35 10.05 17.99
N PRO A 428 13.39 10.66 17.26
CA PRO A 428 13.62 11.93 16.59
C PRO A 428 14.09 13.04 17.53
N ASP A 429 13.60 13.05 18.78
CA ASP A 429 13.95 14.08 19.77
C ASP A 429 15.46 14.10 20.05
N ASP A 430 16.09 12.93 20.18
CA ASP A 430 17.54 12.82 20.44
C ASP A 430 18.36 13.40 19.26
N VAL A 431 17.87 13.25 18.04
CA VAL A 431 18.50 13.78 16.83
C VAL A 431 18.29 15.30 16.74
N ILE A 432 17.08 15.77 17.06
CA ILE A 432 16.72 17.19 17.07
C ILE A 432 17.53 17.95 18.11
N ASP A 433 17.68 17.44 19.32
CA ASP A 433 18.47 18.07 20.38
C ASP A 433 19.94 18.22 19.98
N ARG A 434 20.46 17.27 19.20
CA ARG A 434 21.88 17.26 18.78
C ARG A 434 22.16 18.06 17.52
N TYR A 435 21.28 18.01 16.52
CA TYR A 435 21.53 18.54 15.17
C TYR A 435 20.47 19.55 14.69
N GLY A 436 19.35 19.68 15.40
CA GLY A 436 18.22 20.54 15.05
C GLY A 436 17.20 19.88 14.11
N ALA A 437 15.99 20.45 14.09
CA ALA A 437 14.87 19.94 13.29
C ALA A 437 15.16 19.95 11.78
N ASP A 438 15.86 20.97 11.27
CA ASP A 438 16.20 21.04 9.83
C ASP A 438 17.14 19.91 9.40
N ALA A 439 18.06 19.49 10.27
CA ALA A 439 19.00 18.42 9.94
C ALA A 439 18.29 17.07 9.79
N ILE A 440 17.38 16.71 10.71
CA ILE A 440 16.64 15.45 10.59
C ILE A 440 15.67 15.48 9.39
N ARG A 441 15.01 16.62 9.12
CA ARG A 441 14.14 16.77 7.94
C ARG A 441 14.91 16.58 6.64
N LEU A 442 16.01 17.31 6.46
CA LEU A 442 16.86 17.18 5.28
C LEU A 442 17.41 15.77 5.14
N TYR A 443 17.85 15.15 6.23
CA TYR A 443 18.36 13.79 6.19
C TYR A 443 17.31 12.82 5.66
N LEU A 444 16.12 12.79 6.25
CA LEU A 444 15.03 11.89 5.83
C LEU A 444 14.61 12.08 4.36
N LEU A 445 14.72 13.29 3.82
CA LEU A 445 14.45 13.59 2.42
C LEU A 445 15.66 13.32 1.49
N PHE A 446 16.86 13.17 2.04
CA PHE A 446 18.12 13.01 1.29
C PHE A 446 18.62 11.57 1.21
N ILE A 447 18.27 10.72 2.18
CA ILE A 447 18.79 9.35 2.30
C ILE A 447 18.55 8.46 1.08
N GLY A 448 17.53 8.78 0.29
CA GLY A 448 17.15 8.03 -0.89
C GLY A 448 15.83 8.55 -1.45
N PRO A 449 15.31 7.90 -2.50
CA PRO A 449 13.97 8.20 -2.99
C PRO A 449 12.92 8.00 -1.90
N VAL A 450 11.90 8.86 -1.85
CA VAL A 450 10.87 8.83 -0.78
C VAL A 450 10.13 7.49 -0.73
N THR A 451 9.94 6.83 -1.88
CA THR A 451 9.25 5.54 -1.97
C THR A 451 10.15 4.34 -1.62
N ALA A 452 11.46 4.53 -1.50
CA ALA A 452 12.42 3.44 -1.29
C ALA A 452 12.67 3.16 0.19
N SER A 453 12.58 1.89 0.59
CA SER A 453 12.99 1.47 1.93
C SER A 453 14.51 1.64 2.11
N THR A 454 14.90 2.35 3.16
CA THR A 454 16.28 2.82 3.34
C THR A 454 16.75 2.60 4.78
N PRO A 455 17.96 2.05 5.01
CA PRO A 455 18.51 1.93 6.35
C PRO A 455 18.95 3.29 6.90
N TRP A 456 18.65 3.54 8.17
CA TRP A 456 19.14 4.69 8.90
C TRP A 456 20.65 4.63 9.11
N GLN A 457 21.32 5.79 9.02
CA GLN A 457 22.75 5.97 9.20
C GLN A 457 23.03 7.31 9.91
N ASP A 458 23.54 7.27 11.14
CA ASP A 458 23.85 8.48 11.92
C ASP A 458 24.83 9.42 11.20
N ALA A 459 25.82 8.85 10.50
CA ALA A 459 26.81 9.61 9.74
C ALA A 459 26.18 10.46 8.62
N GLY A 460 25.02 10.06 8.10
CA GLY A 460 24.30 10.82 7.09
C GLY A 460 23.64 12.09 7.66
N VAL A 461 23.17 12.04 8.91
CA VAL A 461 22.66 13.23 9.63
C VAL A 461 23.78 14.26 9.80
N GLU A 462 24.98 13.81 10.20
CA GLU A 462 26.15 14.69 10.31
C GLU A 462 26.55 15.30 8.95
N GLY A 463 26.33 14.58 7.86
CA GLY A 463 26.53 15.07 6.50
C GLY A 463 25.64 16.27 6.18
N VAL A 464 24.33 16.14 6.39
CA VAL A 464 23.38 17.23 6.10
C VAL A 464 23.50 18.38 7.11
N TYR A 465 23.85 18.10 8.36
CA TYR A 465 24.14 19.14 9.36
C TYR A 465 25.32 20.03 8.92
N ARG A 466 26.42 19.41 8.44
CA ARG A 466 27.55 20.17 7.87
C ARG A 466 27.17 20.97 6.63
N PHE A 467 26.26 20.44 5.79
CA PHE A 467 25.72 21.19 4.67
C PHE A 467 24.97 22.45 5.14
N LEU A 468 24.11 22.34 6.16
CA LEU A 468 23.42 23.50 6.74
C LEU A 468 24.37 24.54 7.33
N GLN A 469 25.41 24.11 8.04
CA GLN A 469 26.46 25.03 8.52
C GLN A 469 27.17 25.76 7.38
N ARG A 470 27.35 25.10 6.23
CA ARG A 470 27.92 25.76 5.04
C ARG A 470 26.97 26.78 4.43
N VAL A 471 25.66 26.51 4.42
CA VAL A 471 24.64 27.49 4.02
C VAL A 471 24.69 28.70 4.95
N TRP A 472 24.73 28.49 6.26
CA TRP A 472 24.86 29.56 7.25
C TRP A 472 26.05 30.47 6.96
N ARG A 473 27.23 29.88 6.72
CA ARG A 473 28.47 30.59 6.38
C ARG A 473 28.44 31.38 5.06
N LEU A 474 27.49 31.13 4.16
CA LEU A 474 27.34 31.97 2.96
C LEU A 474 26.81 33.37 3.31
N VAL A 475 26.06 33.49 4.41
CA VAL A 475 25.38 34.72 4.82
C VAL A 475 26.03 35.33 6.06
N ILE A 476 26.46 34.50 7.01
CA ILE A 476 26.95 34.92 8.32
C ILE A 476 28.43 34.54 8.47
N ASP A 477 29.21 35.48 8.99
CA ASP A 477 30.56 35.20 9.48
C ASP A 477 30.47 34.53 10.86
N GLU A 478 31.01 33.33 11.00
CA GLU A 478 30.85 32.52 12.22
C GLU A 478 31.61 33.09 13.43
N ASP A 479 32.67 33.86 13.22
CA ASP A 479 33.48 34.42 14.30
C ASP A 479 32.83 35.68 14.90
N SER A 480 32.29 36.55 14.04
CA SER A 480 31.65 37.81 14.45
C SER A 480 30.14 37.72 14.66
N GLY A 481 29.46 36.78 14.01
CA GLY A 481 28.00 36.70 13.96
C GLY A 481 27.32 37.74 13.07
N GLU A 482 28.13 38.56 12.38
CA GLU A 482 27.70 39.59 11.44
C GLU A 482 27.52 39.03 10.01
N LEU A 483 27.01 39.86 9.10
CA LEU A 483 26.90 39.50 7.69
C LEU A 483 28.28 39.27 7.04
N SER A 484 28.37 38.23 6.23
CA SER A 484 29.60 37.86 5.51
C SER A 484 30.09 39.01 4.60
N GLU A 485 31.38 39.30 4.64
CA GLU A 485 32.03 40.32 3.78
C GLU A 485 31.92 40.02 2.28
N LYS A 486 31.61 38.77 1.91
CA LYS A 486 31.38 38.39 0.52
C LYS A 486 30.08 38.98 -0.05
N LEU A 487 29.14 39.37 0.80
CA LEU A 487 27.81 39.81 0.36
C LEU A 487 27.88 41.15 -0.37
N THR A 488 27.17 41.24 -1.49
CA THR A 488 27.07 42.47 -2.29
C THR A 488 25.63 42.76 -2.68
N ASP A 489 25.33 44.04 -2.89
CA ASP A 489 24.03 44.50 -3.43
C ASP A 489 24.02 44.50 -4.98
N ALA A 490 24.98 43.85 -5.62
CA ALA A 490 24.99 43.69 -7.07
C ALA A 490 23.90 42.70 -7.50
N ALA A 491 23.29 42.93 -8.66
CA ALA A 491 22.35 41.98 -9.25
C ALA A 491 23.09 40.75 -9.80
N GLY A 492 22.37 39.64 -9.92
CA GLY A 492 22.85 38.48 -10.67
C GLY A 492 23.10 38.81 -12.15
N THR A 493 24.16 38.26 -12.73
CA THR A 493 24.48 38.47 -14.16
C THR A 493 24.50 37.13 -14.91
N THR A 494 24.02 37.10 -16.14
CA THR A 494 24.00 35.88 -16.98
C THR A 494 25.39 35.34 -17.28
N GLU A 495 26.42 36.20 -17.24
CA GLU A 495 27.82 35.81 -17.36
C GLU A 495 28.33 35.03 -16.12
N SER A 496 27.73 35.28 -14.94
CA SER A 496 28.11 34.64 -13.68
C SER A 496 27.78 33.14 -13.70
N GLU A 497 28.80 32.33 -13.43
CA GLU A 497 28.64 30.88 -13.23
C GLU A 497 27.67 30.57 -12.08
N LEU A 498 27.70 31.36 -11.02
CA LEU A 498 26.81 31.20 -9.87
C LEU A 498 25.35 31.47 -10.24
N TRP A 499 25.09 32.47 -11.09
CA TRP A 499 23.73 32.78 -11.55
C TRP A 499 23.17 31.68 -12.45
N ARG A 500 23.99 31.16 -13.36
CA ARG A 500 23.62 29.99 -14.18
C ARG A 500 23.32 28.76 -13.33
N GLU A 501 24.17 28.49 -12.32
CA GLU A 501 23.93 27.37 -11.41
C GLU A 501 22.67 27.59 -10.55
N LEU A 502 22.35 28.83 -10.17
CA LEU A 502 21.08 29.14 -9.49
C LEU A 502 19.88 28.76 -10.37
N HIS A 503 19.82 29.21 -11.62
CA HIS A 503 18.70 28.89 -12.52
C HIS A 503 18.55 27.39 -12.79
N LYS A 504 19.67 26.67 -12.91
CA LYS A 504 19.67 25.20 -12.99
C LYS A 504 19.11 24.57 -11.72
N THR A 505 19.46 25.15 -10.56
CA THR A 505 18.97 24.70 -9.26
C THR A 505 17.48 24.96 -9.11
N ILE A 506 16.97 26.14 -9.51
CA ILE A 506 15.52 26.43 -9.51
C ILE A 506 14.77 25.39 -10.34
N LYS A 507 15.21 25.13 -11.58
CA LYS A 507 14.57 24.16 -12.46
C LYS A 507 14.52 22.77 -11.84
N GLN A 508 15.67 22.22 -11.48
CA GLN A 508 15.77 20.86 -10.96
C GLN A 508 15.04 20.70 -9.61
N VAL A 509 15.19 21.66 -8.69
CA VAL A 509 14.52 21.58 -7.38
C VAL A 509 13.01 21.65 -7.55
N THR A 510 12.50 22.47 -8.47
CA THR A 510 11.06 22.53 -8.76
C THR A 510 10.56 21.19 -9.27
N GLU A 511 11.16 20.66 -10.35
CA GLU A 511 10.76 19.40 -10.98
C GLU A 511 10.88 18.20 -10.02
N ASP A 512 11.96 18.13 -9.23
CA ASP A 512 12.19 17.02 -8.29
C ASP A 512 11.26 17.09 -7.06
N THR A 513 10.96 18.30 -6.56
CA THR A 513 10.01 18.48 -5.45
C THR A 513 8.61 18.07 -5.87
N GLU A 514 8.17 18.49 -7.06
CA GLU A 514 6.86 18.12 -7.62
C GLU A 514 6.73 16.59 -7.82
N SER A 515 7.83 15.91 -8.16
CA SER A 515 7.82 14.45 -8.30
C SER A 515 7.67 13.69 -6.99
N ILE A 516 7.89 14.34 -5.83
CA ILE A 516 7.98 13.79 -4.47
C ILE A 516 9.13 12.80 -4.27
N ASP A 517 9.23 11.78 -5.13
CA ASP A 517 10.19 10.69 -5.01
C ASP A 517 11.66 11.16 -5.15
N LYS A 518 11.90 12.28 -5.84
CA LYS A 518 13.26 12.78 -6.13
C LYS A 518 13.73 13.93 -5.23
N MET A 519 13.09 14.14 -4.08
CA MET A 519 13.53 15.16 -3.10
C MET A 519 15.01 15.03 -2.71
N ASN A 520 15.59 13.82 -2.76
CA ASN A 520 17.02 13.59 -2.54
C ASN A 520 17.93 14.22 -3.62
N THR A 521 17.50 14.22 -4.88
CA THR A 521 18.26 14.87 -5.96
C THR A 521 18.08 16.39 -5.98
N ALA A 522 16.92 16.89 -5.54
CA ALA A 522 16.73 18.32 -5.26
C ALA A 522 17.77 18.83 -4.24
N ILE A 523 17.93 18.11 -3.13
CA ILE A 523 18.94 18.44 -2.10
C ILE A 523 20.36 18.31 -2.67
N SER A 524 20.64 17.28 -3.47
CA SER A 524 21.94 17.12 -4.15
C SER A 524 22.27 18.33 -5.02
N GLN A 525 21.31 18.85 -5.77
CA GLN A 525 21.48 20.02 -6.60
C GLN A 525 21.70 21.30 -5.77
N MET A 526 20.99 21.46 -4.64
CA MET A 526 21.26 22.55 -3.69
C MET A 526 22.68 22.47 -3.08
N MET A 527 23.20 21.27 -2.81
CA MET A 527 24.59 21.09 -2.39
C MET A 527 25.59 21.53 -3.47
N ILE A 528 25.30 21.27 -4.75
CA ILE A 528 26.12 21.76 -5.88
C ILE A 528 26.12 23.28 -5.95
N PHE A 529 24.94 23.91 -5.81
CA PHE A 529 24.84 25.36 -5.73
C PHE A 529 25.70 25.93 -4.59
N VAL A 530 25.58 25.38 -3.36
CA VAL A 530 26.36 25.84 -2.21
C VAL A 530 27.86 25.62 -2.41
N ASN A 531 28.28 24.53 -3.07
CA ASN A 531 29.68 24.33 -3.46
C ASN A 531 30.18 25.45 -4.38
N THR A 532 29.38 25.81 -5.38
CA THR A 532 29.68 26.89 -6.33
C THR A 532 29.76 28.24 -5.61
N ALA A 533 28.76 28.57 -4.79
CA ALA A 533 28.70 29.79 -3.99
C ALA A 533 29.88 29.92 -3.02
N THR A 534 30.33 28.83 -2.41
CA THR A 534 31.48 28.84 -1.48
C THR A 534 32.76 29.32 -2.19
N GLN A 535 32.93 28.97 -3.47
CA GLN A 535 34.14 29.25 -4.25
C GLN A 535 34.18 30.67 -4.83
N THR A 536 33.05 31.39 -4.86
CA THR A 536 33.04 32.77 -5.36
C THR A 536 33.64 33.75 -4.37
N LYS A 537 34.18 34.86 -4.91
CA LYS A 537 34.73 35.97 -4.13
C LYS A 537 33.64 36.91 -3.61
N THR A 538 32.55 37.05 -4.37
CA THR A 538 31.40 37.89 -4.06
C THR A 538 30.11 37.08 -4.21
N LEU A 539 29.13 37.42 -3.39
CA LEU A 539 27.83 36.77 -3.29
C LEU A 539 26.72 37.83 -3.36
N PRO A 540 26.06 37.99 -4.53
CA PRO A 540 24.86 38.80 -4.64
C PRO A 540 23.79 38.38 -3.62
N LYS A 541 23.30 39.33 -2.82
CA LYS A 541 22.21 39.06 -1.86
C LYS A 541 20.97 38.51 -2.55
N GLU A 542 20.63 39.04 -3.73
CA GLU A 542 19.50 38.57 -4.55
C GLU A 542 19.60 37.07 -4.87
N THR A 543 20.77 36.59 -5.31
CA THR A 543 20.99 35.17 -5.61
C THR A 543 20.78 34.29 -4.38
N LEU A 544 21.28 34.73 -3.21
CA LEU A 544 21.10 33.97 -1.98
C LEU A 544 19.64 33.97 -1.51
N LYS A 545 18.92 35.09 -1.62
CA LYS A 545 17.48 35.17 -1.31
C LYS A 545 16.68 34.16 -2.14
N ILE A 546 16.93 34.09 -3.44
CA ILE A 546 16.30 33.11 -4.33
C ILE A 546 16.61 31.67 -3.90
N PHE A 547 17.88 31.38 -3.57
CA PHE A 547 18.27 30.07 -3.07
C PHE A 547 17.57 29.69 -1.75
N LEU A 548 17.37 30.64 -0.84
CA LEU A 548 16.68 30.39 0.42
C LEU A 548 15.23 29.94 0.21
N HIS A 549 14.53 30.43 -0.83
CA HIS A 549 13.20 29.90 -1.19
C HIS A 549 13.26 28.42 -1.55
N LEU A 550 14.28 27.99 -2.29
CA LEU A 550 14.46 26.58 -2.68
C LEU A 550 14.76 25.68 -1.48
N LEU A 551 15.49 26.22 -0.49
CA LEU A 551 15.83 25.49 0.73
C LEU A 551 14.66 25.41 1.73
N ALA A 552 13.77 26.42 1.74
CA ALA A 552 12.74 26.56 2.76
C ALA A 552 11.79 25.35 2.94
N PRO A 553 11.35 24.62 1.89
CA PRO A 553 10.54 23.40 2.07
C PRO A 553 11.27 22.31 2.86
N TYR A 554 12.60 22.26 2.73
CA TYR A 554 13.46 21.23 3.29
C TYR A 554 13.97 21.59 4.70
N ALA A 555 14.46 22.83 4.84
CA ALA A 555 15.04 23.37 6.08
C ALA A 555 14.46 24.76 6.39
N PRO A 556 13.18 24.83 6.82
CA PRO A 556 12.46 26.08 6.97
C PRO A 556 13.04 27.02 8.03
N HIS A 557 13.61 26.50 9.11
CA HIS A 557 14.03 27.34 10.24
C HIS A 557 15.28 28.15 9.90
N ILE A 558 16.32 27.49 9.38
CA ILE A 558 17.54 28.16 8.92
C ILE A 558 17.26 29.07 7.72
N ALA A 559 16.38 28.67 6.80
CA ALA A 559 16.01 29.51 5.66
C ALA A 559 15.34 30.81 6.13
N GLN A 560 14.40 30.71 7.06
CA GLN A 560 13.69 31.86 7.63
C GLN A 560 14.61 32.78 8.45
N GLU A 561 15.53 32.24 9.25
CA GLU A 561 16.49 33.05 10.01
C GLU A 561 17.42 33.81 9.04
N LEU A 562 17.97 33.13 8.03
CA LEU A 562 18.84 33.77 7.05
C LEU A 562 18.11 34.81 6.19
N TRP A 563 16.82 34.60 5.91
CA TRP A 563 15.95 35.58 5.26
C TRP A 563 15.89 36.89 6.05
N HIS A 564 15.63 36.82 7.36
CA HIS A 564 15.63 38.00 8.24
C HIS A 564 17.02 38.62 8.39
N ARG A 565 18.09 37.82 8.47
CA ARG A 565 19.48 38.34 8.49
C ARG A 565 19.81 39.14 7.23
N LEU A 566 19.26 38.76 6.08
CA LEU A 566 19.36 39.52 4.82
C LEU A 566 18.42 40.74 4.76
N SER A 567 17.87 41.15 5.89
CA SER A 567 17.00 42.32 6.09
C SER A 567 15.65 42.23 5.36
N GLU A 568 15.18 41.02 5.08
CA GLU A 568 13.83 40.80 4.56
C GLU A 568 12.80 40.72 5.70
N ALA A 569 11.57 41.12 5.40
CA ALA A 569 10.45 41.07 6.35
C ALA A 569 9.54 39.87 6.06
N GLY A 570 8.58 39.61 6.96
CA GLY A 570 7.57 38.57 6.76
C GLY A 570 8.11 37.14 6.87
N PHE A 571 7.31 36.19 6.37
CA PHE A 571 7.64 34.76 6.35
C PHE A 571 7.99 34.35 4.93
N ILE A 572 9.14 33.69 4.75
CA ILE A 572 9.59 33.20 3.44
C ILE A 572 8.59 32.22 2.81
N ALA A 573 7.81 31.53 3.65
CA ALA A 573 6.76 30.60 3.23
C ALA A 573 5.56 31.29 2.54
N HIS A 574 5.41 32.61 2.65
CA HIS A 574 4.34 33.37 2.00
C HIS A 574 4.78 34.03 0.69
N GLU A 575 6.06 33.95 0.38
CA GLU A 575 6.63 34.53 -0.83
C GLU A 575 6.41 33.61 -2.04
N GLN A 576 6.43 34.20 -3.24
CA GLN A 576 6.22 33.45 -4.47
C GLN A 576 7.40 32.51 -4.77
N TRP A 577 7.10 31.28 -5.18
CA TRP A 577 8.11 30.33 -5.62
C TRP A 577 8.90 30.88 -6.82
N PRO A 578 10.25 30.80 -6.83
CA PRO A 578 11.07 31.37 -7.90
C PRO A 578 10.91 30.61 -9.22
N THR A 579 11.12 31.31 -10.34
CA THR A 579 11.09 30.74 -11.69
C THR A 579 12.49 30.74 -12.32
N HIS A 580 12.77 29.79 -13.20
CA HIS A 580 14.03 29.76 -13.94
C HIS A 580 13.88 30.40 -15.34
N ASP A 581 15.01 30.84 -15.90
CA ASP A 581 15.10 31.38 -17.25
C ASP A 581 15.85 30.38 -18.13
N GLU A 582 15.16 29.80 -19.11
CA GLU A 582 15.74 28.84 -20.06
C GLU A 582 16.90 29.44 -20.88
N ALA A 583 16.88 30.75 -21.15
CA ALA A 583 17.97 31.42 -21.89
C ALA A 583 19.28 31.47 -21.08
N VAL A 584 19.18 31.43 -19.74
CA VAL A 584 20.36 31.36 -18.84
C VAL A 584 20.94 29.95 -18.81
N LEU A 585 20.12 28.93 -19.04
CA LEU A 585 20.54 27.52 -19.06
C LEU A 585 21.28 27.15 -20.36
N THR A 586 21.01 27.86 -21.45
CA THR A 586 21.76 27.71 -22.70
C THR A 586 23.18 28.26 -22.53
N SER A 587 24.15 27.36 -22.33
CA SER A 587 25.56 27.73 -22.34
C SER A 587 26.01 28.07 -23.75
N ALA A 588 26.83 29.11 -23.92
CA ALA A 588 27.51 29.38 -25.19
C ALA A 588 28.56 28.31 -25.53
N THR A 589 28.99 27.51 -24.55
CA THR A 589 30.00 26.46 -24.73
C THR A 589 29.63 25.14 -24.03
N VAL A 590 29.96 24.00 -24.64
CA VAL A 590 29.79 22.66 -24.10
C VAL A 590 31.14 21.97 -23.92
N THR A 591 31.26 21.19 -22.85
CA THR A 591 32.44 20.36 -22.61
C THR A 591 32.32 19.03 -23.35
N ILE A 592 33.12 18.83 -24.40
CA ILE A 592 33.20 17.57 -25.13
C ILE A 592 34.27 16.65 -24.51
N ILE A 593 33.87 15.45 -24.14
CA ILE A 593 34.74 14.38 -23.65
C ILE A 593 35.44 13.71 -24.84
N ALA A 594 36.75 13.90 -24.95
CA ALA A 594 37.58 13.28 -25.99
C ALA A 594 38.19 11.96 -25.52
N GLN A 595 37.87 10.88 -26.22
CA GLN A 595 38.35 9.53 -25.97
C GLN A 595 39.18 8.98 -27.14
N VAL A 596 40.13 8.10 -26.82
CA VAL A 596 40.84 7.30 -27.81
C VAL A 596 40.75 5.83 -27.40
N ASN A 597 40.18 4.99 -28.26
CA ASN A 597 39.84 3.59 -27.98
C ASN A 597 39.06 3.43 -26.65
N GLY A 598 38.07 4.31 -26.43
CA GLY A 598 37.18 4.28 -25.26
C GLY A 598 37.78 4.82 -23.96
N LYS A 599 39.05 5.27 -23.96
CA LYS A 599 39.71 5.84 -22.77
C LYS A 599 39.74 7.36 -22.84
N LEU A 600 39.34 8.04 -21.75
CA LEU A 600 39.36 9.49 -21.61
C LEU A 600 40.77 10.07 -21.79
N ARG A 601 40.93 11.04 -22.70
CA ARG A 601 42.19 11.74 -22.98
C ARG A 601 42.14 13.22 -22.64
N ASN A 602 41.05 13.90 -22.99
CA ASN A 602 40.88 15.30 -22.66
C ASN A 602 39.40 15.69 -22.54
N ARG A 603 39.15 16.90 -22.04
CA ARG A 603 37.85 17.58 -22.05
C ARG A 603 38.02 18.90 -22.81
N LEU A 604 37.38 19.02 -23.96
CA LEU A 604 37.47 20.17 -24.86
C LEU A 604 36.30 21.12 -24.57
N GLN A 605 36.53 22.43 -24.57
CA GLN A 605 35.45 23.42 -24.51
C GLN A 605 35.17 23.92 -25.93
N LEU A 606 33.96 23.72 -26.43
CA LEU A 606 33.55 24.12 -27.78
C LEU A 606 32.24 24.89 -27.73
N PRO A 607 31.91 25.72 -28.74
CA PRO A 607 30.59 26.33 -28.84
C PRO A 607 29.46 25.31 -28.72
N ALA A 608 28.36 25.66 -28.08
CA ALA A 608 27.24 24.74 -27.88
C ALA A 608 26.54 24.32 -29.18
N ASP A 609 26.66 25.14 -30.22
CA ASP A 609 26.21 24.91 -31.58
C ASP A 609 27.27 24.28 -32.48
N ALA A 610 28.42 23.85 -31.92
CA ALA A 610 29.49 23.21 -32.69
C ALA A 610 28.98 21.95 -33.40
N THR A 611 29.15 21.94 -34.71
CA THR A 611 28.80 20.81 -35.57
C THR A 611 29.70 19.60 -35.26
N ASN A 612 29.24 18.40 -35.61
CA ASN A 612 30.03 17.18 -35.46
C ASN A 612 31.42 17.30 -36.10
N LYS A 613 31.50 18.05 -37.21
CA LYS A 613 32.76 18.30 -37.93
C LYS A 613 33.70 19.19 -37.14
N GLU A 614 33.21 20.27 -36.54
CA GLU A 614 34.01 21.17 -35.69
C GLU A 614 34.48 20.46 -34.42
N ILE A 615 33.64 19.58 -33.84
CA ILE A 615 34.02 18.72 -32.71
C ILE A 615 35.15 17.76 -33.09
N GLU A 616 35.04 17.13 -34.25
CA GLU A 616 36.07 16.23 -34.78
C GLU A 616 37.38 16.96 -35.06
N GLU A 617 37.32 18.10 -35.75
CA GLU A 617 38.50 18.92 -36.05
C GLU A 617 39.20 19.39 -34.78
N ALA A 618 38.45 19.85 -33.77
CA ALA A 618 39.01 20.27 -32.49
C ALA A 618 39.64 19.11 -31.72
N ALA A 619 39.03 17.92 -31.72
CA ALA A 619 39.59 16.76 -31.03
C ALA A 619 40.82 16.19 -31.74
N LEU A 620 40.86 16.23 -33.07
CA LEU A 620 42.04 15.84 -33.83
C LEU A 620 43.15 16.88 -33.73
N ALA A 621 42.84 18.16 -33.56
CA ALA A 621 43.86 19.20 -33.35
C ALA A 621 44.41 19.24 -31.91
N ASP A 622 43.76 18.60 -30.94
CA ASP A 622 44.16 18.63 -29.53
C ASP A 622 45.49 17.90 -29.28
N GLU A 623 46.44 18.61 -28.68
CA GLU A 623 47.79 18.10 -28.41
C GLU A 623 47.80 16.85 -27.50
N ARG A 624 46.85 16.75 -26.55
CA ARG A 624 46.78 15.58 -25.66
C ARG A 624 46.24 14.38 -26.40
N VAL A 625 45.23 14.55 -27.24
CA VAL A 625 44.67 13.50 -28.10
C VAL A 625 45.70 13.04 -29.13
N GLN A 626 46.44 13.98 -29.76
CA GLN A 626 47.48 13.71 -30.76
C GLN A 626 48.51 12.68 -30.26
N ARG A 627 48.98 12.80 -29.01
CA ARG A 627 49.92 11.83 -28.39
C ARG A 627 49.45 10.38 -28.42
N PHE A 628 48.15 10.12 -28.55
CA PHE A 628 47.58 8.78 -28.58
C PHE A 628 47.23 8.27 -29.97
N ILE A 629 47.15 9.16 -30.97
CA ILE A 629 46.74 8.86 -32.35
C ILE A 629 47.89 9.03 -33.36
N GLU A 630 48.95 9.76 -33.03
CA GLU A 630 50.11 9.97 -33.89
C GLU A 630 50.74 8.64 -34.33
N GLY A 631 51.01 8.51 -35.64
CA GLY A 631 51.57 7.30 -36.24
C GLY A 631 50.61 6.11 -36.35
N LYS A 632 49.33 6.26 -35.97
CA LYS A 632 48.32 5.19 -36.06
C LYS A 632 47.23 5.53 -37.08
N PRO A 633 46.77 4.56 -37.89
CA PRO A 633 45.68 4.80 -38.82
C PRO A 633 44.35 4.96 -38.06
N ILE A 634 43.71 6.12 -38.20
CA ILE A 634 42.36 6.35 -37.67
C ILE A 634 41.37 5.49 -38.44
N ARG A 635 40.75 4.53 -37.77
CA ARG A 635 39.76 3.61 -38.36
C ARG A 635 38.36 4.20 -38.37
N LYS A 636 38.00 4.93 -37.31
CA LYS A 636 36.66 5.50 -37.13
C LYS A 636 36.69 6.63 -36.11
N VAL A 637 35.96 7.72 -36.40
CA VAL A 637 35.62 8.76 -35.43
C VAL A 637 34.14 8.65 -35.12
N ILE A 638 33.79 8.67 -33.83
CA ILE A 638 32.40 8.56 -33.37
C ILE A 638 32.10 9.78 -32.52
N VAL A 639 31.28 10.69 -33.05
CA VAL A 639 30.71 11.81 -32.30
C VAL A 639 29.33 11.40 -31.80
N VAL A 640 29.09 11.60 -30.50
CA VAL A 640 27.81 11.36 -29.83
C VAL A 640 27.34 12.69 -29.23
N PRO A 641 26.60 13.51 -29.99
CA PRO A 641 26.23 14.88 -29.59
C PRO A 641 25.44 14.90 -28.28
N ASN A 642 24.45 14.00 -28.14
CA ASN A 642 23.59 13.93 -26.96
C ASN A 642 24.33 13.51 -25.67
N ARG A 643 25.60 13.12 -25.75
CA ARG A 643 26.45 12.77 -24.60
C ARG A 643 27.70 13.62 -24.50
N ASN A 644 27.80 14.69 -25.31
CA ASN A 644 28.97 15.55 -25.39
C ASN A 644 30.27 14.74 -25.48
N LEU A 645 30.33 13.76 -26.38
CA LEU A 645 31.41 12.78 -26.44
C LEU A 645 31.92 12.58 -27.87
N ILE A 646 33.24 12.47 -28.01
CA ILE A 646 33.91 12.02 -29.22
C ILE A 646 34.88 10.88 -28.87
N ASN A 647 34.81 9.79 -29.62
CA ASN A 647 35.73 8.66 -29.49
C ASN A 647 36.44 8.39 -30.82
N ILE A 648 37.78 8.43 -30.78
CA ILE A 648 38.64 8.19 -31.93
C ILE A 648 39.19 6.77 -31.81
N VAL A 649 38.89 5.95 -32.82
CA VAL A 649 39.33 4.56 -32.90
C VAL A 649 40.56 4.49 -33.80
N VAL A 650 41.70 4.11 -33.21
CA VAL A 650 43.01 3.95 -33.88
C VAL A 650 43.55 2.53 -33.76
#